data_AF-A0A2M8PAR8-F1
#
_entry.id   AF-A0A2M8PAR8-F1
#
_cell.length_a   1.000
_cell.length_b   1.000
_cell.length_c   1.000
_cell.angle_alpha   90.00
_cell.angle_beta   90.00
_cell.angle_gamma   90.00
#
_symmetry.space_group_name_H-M   'P 1'
#
loop_
_entity.id
_entity.type
_entity.pdbx_description
1 polymer ?
#
loop_
_entity_poly.entity_id
_entity_poly.type
_entity_poly.pdbx_seq_one_letter_code
_entity_poly.pdbx_strand_id
1 'polypeptide(L)'
;IAAIAVAVFFLFIFLEERSRLVENVSSEVRPTPTSFNNYWIFGSWIIGLLAVIGIAFLRWRTTFWQEMRRYPAFDLIIVLGSLVLPWSAALPIFLAGYPLDGSFYAPREINAMILGVIPFVLVAIAAGLAWRPGLWLTCAAAFYGVFAFFFTTMFTNPQGVATGIVGSLGYWLAQQGVRRGSQPQYYYMLIQLPLYEYLVTIGTMFAGVLGLSQYWKFRAERYAAVEAQKQLDAERATARYDYDSETALESGRELSQAADEAQPIAEPAAEVPKRAIPEAESLDRPLFNVFVGFWGVLILYALTLAGEKMPWLTTHIALPFALSSGWYIGTLLEKVDWQAFWRRSWALIFLIPLAVVGLVNLIGVAQRGLGGLTREQQLQTFNWFGVLIFTGIVLYAIGRILRAVGLQQTVRVGVLGFFALLAVLTARHAWMAAYINYDLATEFLVYAHAAPANKTVINYLEEISRRTTDGMSIRVGYDNEVSWPGSWYFRNFPNGRYLGDLTGGIPDIDQYVALMVGLNNSSKIAGQVGDKFYRFDLIRLWWPMQEYFNLNLKRVDDAFADPEMTRALWDIWWNRDYTTYTRAYQRMTGNTGTTFTIDKWPVSDRMVFYVRKDVAAQIWDFGVGTARVSSLPVDPFAELRCDTCAAELVLPAETALNAPRGLAVDADGNLYVADTRNGRVVIYDAEGNFQRTFGTPNLSADPNVIGELGVLREPWGIAVDSNGLIFVADTWHHRIQVFANDGTPLRAWGFFEQALPEVVGSAVGFYGPRDVKVDSSGRVFVADTGNKRVRVYDREGNWLYDIGKRGTEPGALFEPVGLAINERTNELFVASTWNKRIDVFTLEGQYLRSWDIIGWYGTSPSQDSGNRPYLALDPSGRYLFVTDPDVARVLIFDPQGTPLLSFGRLGGAPYVQLNQFGVLGGIAFDKQGRLFLSDAGGSRLLRFAPNAFPGLDFSAGALSPRNFDFSAPTQEVATTEPTAERTQEPTARYF
;
A
#
# COMPACT_ATOMS: atom_id res chain seq x y z
N ILE A 1 4.25 -22.48 -36.08
CA ILE A 1 3.42 -22.17 -34.90
C ILE A 1 4.31 -21.69 -33.75
N ALA A 2 5.16 -22.54 -33.16
CA ALA A 2 6.17 -22.11 -32.19
C ALA A 2 7.04 -20.95 -32.73
N ALA A 3 7.52 -21.03 -33.97
CA ALA A 3 8.30 -19.97 -34.59
C ALA A 3 7.59 -18.61 -34.76
N ILE A 4 6.26 -18.58 -34.93
CA ILE A 4 5.49 -17.33 -35.10
C ILE A 4 5.21 -16.71 -33.74
N ALA A 5 4.84 -17.52 -32.75
CA ALA A 5 4.70 -17.07 -31.36
C ALA A 5 6.03 -16.55 -30.82
N VAL A 6 7.13 -17.24 -31.14
CA VAL A 6 8.51 -16.85 -30.81
C VAL A 6 8.90 -15.55 -31.55
N ALA A 7 8.54 -15.37 -32.82
CA ALA A 7 8.83 -14.12 -33.55
C ALA A 7 8.04 -12.91 -33.02
N VAL A 8 6.76 -13.10 -32.67
CA VAL A 8 5.94 -12.05 -32.05
C VAL A 8 6.45 -11.73 -30.64
N PHE A 9 6.85 -12.76 -29.89
CA PHE A 9 7.53 -12.64 -28.60
C PHE A 9 8.83 -11.82 -28.70
N PHE A 10 9.68 -12.10 -29.69
CA PHE A 10 10.89 -11.32 -29.96
C PHE A 10 10.57 -9.86 -30.30
N LEU A 11 9.51 -9.62 -31.08
CA LEU A 11 9.09 -8.27 -31.45
C LEU A 11 8.65 -7.45 -30.23
N PHE A 12 7.89 -8.02 -29.31
CA PHE A 12 7.43 -7.28 -28.11
C PHE A 12 8.54 -7.01 -27.10
N ILE A 13 9.48 -7.95 -26.89
CA ILE A 13 10.68 -7.70 -26.06
C ILE A 13 11.55 -6.62 -26.70
N PHE A 14 11.72 -6.65 -28.03
CA PHE A 14 12.45 -5.63 -28.76
C PHE A 14 11.78 -4.24 -28.70
N LEU A 15 10.45 -4.18 -28.82
CA LEU A 15 9.70 -2.93 -28.66
C LEU A 15 9.79 -2.37 -27.24
N GLU A 16 9.79 -3.24 -26.22
CA GLU A 16 10.00 -2.86 -24.81
C GLU A 16 11.37 -2.21 -24.60
N GLU A 17 12.46 -2.82 -25.08
CA GLU A 17 13.82 -2.26 -24.99
C GLU A 17 13.91 -0.87 -25.63
N ARG A 18 13.19 -0.64 -26.74
CA ARG A 18 13.13 0.65 -27.45
C ARG A 18 12.22 1.69 -26.77
N SER A 19 11.13 1.26 -26.13
CA SER A 19 10.16 2.15 -25.48
C SER A 19 10.71 2.87 -24.24
N ARG A 20 11.76 2.32 -23.61
CA ARG A 20 12.48 2.90 -22.47
C ARG A 20 13.25 4.18 -22.79
N LEU A 21 13.47 4.47 -24.08
CA LEU A 21 14.17 5.68 -24.52
C LEU A 21 13.27 6.94 -24.52
N VAL A 22 11.97 6.82 -24.19
CA VAL A 22 10.96 7.90 -24.31
C VAL A 22 10.30 8.22 -22.97
N GLU A 23 11.05 8.22 -21.86
CA GLU A 23 10.51 8.46 -20.51
C GLU A 23 10.22 9.93 -20.15
N ASN A 24 10.52 10.91 -21.01
CA ASN A 24 10.45 12.33 -20.65
C ASN A 24 9.24 13.12 -21.23
N VAL A 25 8.05 12.53 -21.38
CA VAL A 25 6.89 13.25 -21.97
C VAL A 25 5.58 13.12 -21.19
N SER A 26 5.59 13.22 -19.86
CA SER A 26 4.34 13.17 -19.08
C SER A 26 4.19 14.21 -17.97
N SER A 27 4.70 15.43 -18.16
CA SER A 27 4.44 16.55 -17.24
C SER A 27 3.80 17.79 -17.88
N GLU A 28 3.50 17.80 -19.18
CA GLU A 28 2.75 18.91 -19.77
C GLU A 28 1.26 18.75 -19.49
N VAL A 29 0.84 19.22 -18.32
CA VAL A 29 -0.53 19.66 -18.07
C VAL A 29 -0.83 20.72 -19.13
N ARG A 30 -1.57 20.34 -20.18
CA ARG A 30 -2.05 21.33 -21.14
C ARG A 30 -2.88 22.35 -20.38
N PRO A 31 -2.65 23.65 -20.55
CA PRO A 31 -3.49 24.67 -19.94
C PRO A 31 -4.94 24.43 -20.37
N THR A 32 -5.87 24.44 -19.42
CA THR A 32 -7.30 24.43 -19.70
C THR A 32 -7.59 25.52 -20.74
N PRO A 33 -8.11 25.19 -21.93
CA PRO A 33 -8.31 26.16 -22.98
C PRO A 33 -9.26 27.26 -22.51
N THR A 34 -8.87 28.52 -22.71
CA THR A 34 -9.65 29.70 -22.33
C THR A 34 -10.85 29.95 -23.26
N SER A 35 -10.95 29.19 -24.37
CA SER A 35 -12.07 29.23 -25.31
C SER A 35 -12.42 27.84 -25.86
N PHE A 36 -13.72 27.54 -25.97
CA PHE A 36 -14.24 26.29 -26.54
C PHE A 36 -14.68 26.52 -27.99
N ASN A 37 -14.36 25.58 -28.86
CA ASN A 37 -14.68 25.66 -30.28
C ASN A 37 -15.71 24.59 -30.68
N ASN A 38 -16.99 24.96 -30.63
CA ASN A 38 -18.09 24.04 -30.92
C ASN A 38 -18.20 23.63 -32.40
N TYR A 39 -17.37 24.14 -33.33
CA TYR A 39 -17.43 23.74 -34.75
C TYR A 39 -17.24 22.22 -34.93
N TRP A 40 -16.46 21.55 -34.09
CA TRP A 40 -16.31 20.10 -34.13
C TRP A 40 -17.58 19.34 -33.75
N ILE A 41 -18.33 19.85 -32.76
CA ILE A 41 -19.63 19.30 -32.38
C ILE A 41 -20.62 19.53 -33.54
N PHE A 42 -20.72 20.74 -34.09
CA PHE A 42 -21.59 21.01 -35.23
C PHE A 42 -21.20 20.21 -36.48
N GLY A 43 -19.90 19.99 -36.73
CA GLY A 43 -19.42 19.13 -37.81
C GLY A 43 -19.91 17.69 -37.66
N SER A 44 -19.93 17.16 -36.43
CA SER A 44 -20.48 15.81 -36.16
C SER A 44 -21.97 15.71 -36.46
N TRP A 45 -22.74 16.80 -36.31
CA TRP A 45 -24.16 16.84 -36.71
C TRP A 45 -24.34 16.77 -38.22
N ILE A 46 -23.52 17.49 -38.99
CA ILE A 46 -23.56 17.44 -40.47
C ILE A 46 -23.23 16.03 -40.95
N ILE A 47 -22.13 15.45 -40.45
CA ILE A 47 -21.69 14.09 -40.80
C ILE A 47 -22.76 13.07 -40.39
N GLY A 48 -23.29 13.19 -39.17
CA GLY A 48 -24.33 12.31 -38.66
C GLY A 48 -25.60 12.36 -39.50
N LEU A 49 -26.06 13.56 -39.90
CA LEU A 49 -27.22 13.72 -40.76
C LEU A 49 -26.99 13.09 -42.15
N LEU A 50 -25.83 13.32 -42.76
CA LEU A 50 -25.46 12.70 -44.04
C LEU A 50 -25.42 11.17 -43.93
N ALA A 51 -24.91 10.63 -42.82
CA ALA A 51 -24.89 9.20 -42.57
C ALA A 51 -26.31 8.62 -42.40
N VAL A 52 -27.20 9.30 -41.66
CA VAL A 52 -28.61 8.90 -41.55
C VAL A 52 -29.30 8.90 -42.91
N ILE A 53 -29.10 9.96 -43.71
CA ILE A 53 -29.65 10.05 -45.08
C ILE A 53 -29.09 8.93 -45.95
N GLY A 54 -27.78 8.65 -45.88
CA GLY A 54 -27.14 7.57 -46.62
C GLY A 54 -27.68 6.18 -46.22
N ILE A 55 -27.89 5.94 -44.93
CA ILE A 55 -28.49 4.69 -44.42
C ILE A 55 -29.93 4.56 -44.92
N ALA A 56 -30.73 5.62 -44.84
CA ALA A 56 -32.11 5.64 -45.33
C ALA A 56 -32.18 5.43 -46.85
N PHE A 57 -31.25 6.04 -47.60
CA PHE A 57 -31.10 5.83 -49.03
C PHE A 57 -30.76 4.36 -49.33
N LEU A 58 -29.75 3.77 -48.68
CA LEU A 58 -29.42 2.36 -48.83
C LEU A 58 -30.58 1.44 -48.43
N ARG A 59 -31.41 1.86 -47.47
CA ARG A 59 -32.56 1.08 -47.01
C ARG A 59 -33.72 1.07 -48.00
N TRP A 60 -34.01 2.21 -48.64
CA TRP A 60 -35.20 2.38 -49.47
C TRP A 60 -34.94 2.41 -50.97
N ARG A 61 -33.73 2.74 -51.40
CA ARG A 61 -33.36 2.89 -52.82
C ARG A 61 -32.50 1.74 -53.36
N THR A 62 -31.90 0.91 -52.49
CA THR A 62 -31.03 -0.20 -52.92
C THR A 62 -31.39 -1.52 -52.23
N THR A 63 -30.87 -2.63 -52.76
CA THR A 63 -30.97 -3.98 -52.18
C THR A 63 -29.87 -4.26 -51.14
N PHE A 64 -28.99 -3.29 -50.86
CA PHE A 64 -27.79 -3.45 -50.04
C PHE A 64 -28.06 -4.20 -48.72
N TRP A 65 -29.05 -3.75 -47.93
CA TRP A 65 -29.36 -4.39 -46.66
C TRP A 65 -29.92 -5.81 -46.82
N GLN A 66 -30.61 -6.11 -47.92
CA GLN A 66 -31.12 -7.46 -48.20
C GLN A 66 -29.98 -8.41 -48.58
N GLU A 67 -28.97 -7.90 -49.28
CA GLU A 67 -27.77 -8.66 -49.66
C GLU A 67 -26.82 -8.84 -48.47
N MET A 68 -26.53 -7.77 -47.72
CA MET A 68 -25.57 -7.82 -46.62
C MET A 68 -26.05 -8.64 -45.43
N ARG A 69 -27.37 -8.68 -45.17
CA ARG A 69 -27.99 -9.52 -44.12
C ARG A 69 -27.83 -11.03 -44.38
N ARG A 70 -27.31 -11.42 -45.54
CA ARG A 70 -26.94 -12.81 -45.82
C ARG A 70 -25.66 -13.21 -45.08
N TYR A 71 -24.82 -12.25 -44.70
CA TYR A 71 -23.55 -12.51 -44.04
C TYR A 71 -23.66 -12.33 -42.51
N PRO A 72 -23.43 -13.37 -41.69
CA PRO A 72 -23.49 -13.28 -40.23
C PRO A 72 -22.49 -12.26 -39.64
N ALA A 73 -21.34 -12.06 -40.29
CA ALA A 73 -20.35 -11.06 -39.85
C ALA A 73 -20.93 -9.62 -39.93
N PHE A 74 -21.78 -9.34 -40.92
CA PHE A 74 -22.43 -8.04 -41.04
C PHE A 74 -23.43 -7.82 -39.91
N ASP A 75 -24.18 -8.85 -39.51
CA ASP A 75 -25.09 -8.79 -38.35
C ASP A 75 -24.32 -8.38 -37.08
N LEU A 76 -23.14 -8.98 -36.84
CA LEU A 76 -22.30 -8.65 -35.68
C LEU A 76 -21.74 -7.21 -35.75
N ILE A 77 -21.29 -6.77 -36.93
CA ILE A 77 -20.79 -5.40 -37.15
C ILE A 77 -21.88 -4.37 -36.85
N ILE A 78 -23.12 -4.61 -37.30
CA ILE A 78 -24.22 -3.68 -37.03
C ILE A 78 -24.55 -3.65 -35.54
N VAL A 79 -24.67 -4.81 -34.88
CA VAL A 79 -24.99 -4.85 -33.44
C VAL A 79 -23.88 -4.18 -32.63
N LEU A 80 -22.63 -4.63 -32.74
CA LEU A 80 -21.52 -4.07 -31.95
C LEU A 80 -21.23 -2.61 -32.33
N GLY A 81 -21.19 -2.32 -33.62
CA GLY A 81 -20.89 -0.99 -34.15
C GLY A 81 -21.92 0.04 -33.73
N SER A 82 -23.21 -0.24 -33.92
CA SER A 82 -24.27 0.72 -33.54
C SER A 82 -24.40 0.90 -32.03
N LEU A 83 -24.22 -0.15 -31.22
CA LEU A 83 -24.31 -0.05 -29.77
C LEU A 83 -23.16 0.76 -29.15
N VAL A 84 -21.96 0.71 -29.74
CA VAL A 84 -20.79 1.43 -29.21
C VAL A 84 -20.59 2.80 -29.86
N LEU A 85 -21.17 3.04 -31.05
CA LEU A 85 -20.99 4.28 -31.82
C LEU A 85 -21.13 5.57 -30.97
N PRO A 86 -22.09 5.70 -30.03
CA PRO A 86 -22.20 6.92 -29.21
C PRO A 86 -20.96 7.29 -28.39
N TRP A 87 -20.09 6.33 -28.04
CA TRP A 87 -18.83 6.60 -27.32
C TRP A 87 -17.81 7.36 -28.17
N SER A 88 -17.95 7.33 -29.50
CA SER A 88 -17.11 8.13 -30.40
C SER A 88 -17.39 9.64 -30.31
N ALA A 89 -18.49 10.04 -29.65
CA ALA A 89 -18.82 11.44 -29.38
C ALA A 89 -17.75 12.14 -28.53
N ALA A 90 -16.97 11.41 -27.75
CA ALA A 90 -15.87 11.97 -26.99
C ALA A 90 -14.80 12.65 -27.88
N LEU A 91 -14.63 12.20 -29.13
CA LEU A 91 -13.66 12.78 -30.07
C LEU A 91 -14.00 14.24 -30.47
N PRO A 92 -15.17 14.55 -31.05
CA PRO A 92 -15.53 15.94 -31.37
C PRO A 92 -15.65 16.82 -30.12
N ILE A 93 -16.01 16.26 -28.96
CA ILE A 93 -16.05 16.99 -27.68
C ILE A 93 -14.64 17.39 -27.23
N PHE A 94 -13.69 16.46 -27.31
CA PHE A 94 -12.28 16.72 -27.04
C PHE A 94 -11.68 17.75 -28.00
N LEU A 95 -11.95 17.61 -29.31
CA LEU A 95 -11.48 18.58 -30.31
C LEU A 95 -12.11 19.97 -30.14
N ALA A 96 -13.32 20.04 -29.58
CA ALA A 96 -13.95 21.30 -29.19
C ALA A 96 -13.34 21.94 -27.93
N GLY A 97 -12.39 21.26 -27.28
CA GLY A 97 -11.63 21.76 -26.14
C GLY A 97 -12.25 21.45 -24.78
N TYR A 98 -13.35 20.69 -24.72
CA TYR A 98 -13.97 20.32 -23.44
C TYR A 98 -13.14 19.24 -22.73
N PRO A 99 -12.97 19.34 -21.39
CA PRO A 99 -12.33 18.28 -20.61
C PRO A 99 -13.15 17.00 -20.70
N LEU A 100 -12.47 15.88 -20.91
CA LEU A 100 -13.10 14.56 -20.87
C LEU A 100 -13.02 13.94 -19.47
N ASP A 101 -12.03 14.33 -18.67
CA ASP A 101 -11.70 13.79 -17.36
C ASP A 101 -12.05 14.79 -16.24
N GLY A 102 -13.18 14.56 -15.56
CA GLY A 102 -13.60 15.40 -14.44
C GLY A 102 -14.52 14.65 -13.48
N SER A 103 -14.23 14.75 -12.18
CA SER A 103 -15.11 14.22 -11.13
C SER A 103 -16.36 15.07 -10.93
N PHE A 104 -16.32 16.34 -11.37
CA PHE A 104 -17.46 17.25 -11.38
C PHE A 104 -17.47 18.06 -12.68
N TYR A 105 -18.48 17.85 -13.52
CA TYR A 105 -18.64 18.60 -14.76
C TYR A 105 -19.50 19.84 -14.53
N ALA A 106 -19.08 20.96 -15.08
CA ALA A 106 -19.91 22.17 -15.10
C ALA A 106 -21.13 21.96 -16.02
N PRO A 107 -22.26 22.64 -15.79
CA PRO A 107 -23.46 22.52 -16.63
C PRO A 107 -23.20 22.73 -18.13
N ARG A 108 -22.26 23.63 -18.47
CA ARG A 108 -21.82 23.87 -19.85
C ARG A 108 -21.16 22.65 -20.51
N GLU A 109 -20.37 21.88 -19.75
CA GLU A 109 -19.67 20.69 -20.23
C GLU A 109 -20.68 19.56 -20.43
N ILE A 110 -21.59 19.38 -19.48
CA ILE A 110 -22.69 18.42 -19.58
C ILE A 110 -23.54 18.70 -20.83
N ASN A 111 -23.87 19.96 -21.08
CA ASN A 111 -24.62 20.35 -22.28
C ASN A 111 -23.85 20.05 -23.57
N ALA A 112 -22.55 20.34 -23.61
CA ALA A 112 -21.71 19.99 -24.77
C ALA A 112 -21.63 18.47 -24.98
N MET A 113 -21.56 17.68 -23.90
CA MET A 113 -21.60 16.23 -23.96
C MET A 113 -22.92 15.71 -24.52
N ILE A 114 -24.05 16.20 -24.01
CA ILE A 114 -25.38 15.84 -24.53
C ILE A 114 -25.47 16.17 -26.03
N LEU A 115 -25.09 17.39 -26.43
CA LEU A 115 -25.15 17.83 -27.82
C LEU A 115 -24.20 17.06 -28.74
N GLY A 116 -23.04 16.64 -28.25
CA GLY A 116 -22.06 15.85 -29.00
C GLY A 116 -22.49 14.39 -29.18
N VAL A 117 -23.23 13.81 -28.22
CA VAL A 117 -23.65 12.40 -28.27
C VAL A 117 -24.81 12.16 -29.24
N ILE A 118 -25.77 13.09 -29.32
CA ILE A 118 -27.00 12.95 -30.13
C ILE A 118 -26.75 12.51 -31.58
N PRO A 119 -25.86 13.13 -32.38
CA PRO A 119 -25.71 12.75 -33.79
C PRO A 119 -25.26 11.29 -33.97
N PHE A 120 -24.42 10.77 -33.07
CA PHE A 120 -23.99 9.38 -33.10
C PHE A 120 -25.10 8.41 -32.67
N VAL A 121 -25.91 8.81 -31.69
CA VAL A 121 -27.12 8.04 -31.30
C VAL A 121 -28.11 7.97 -32.46
N LEU A 122 -28.32 9.06 -33.19
CA LEU A 122 -29.22 9.08 -34.36
C LEU A 122 -28.72 8.15 -35.47
N VAL A 123 -27.41 8.14 -35.76
CA VAL A 123 -26.81 7.21 -36.72
C VAL A 123 -26.96 5.76 -36.26
N ALA A 124 -26.71 5.48 -34.98
CA ALA A 124 -26.86 4.15 -34.39
C ALA A 124 -28.31 3.63 -34.53
N ILE A 125 -29.30 4.48 -34.18
CA ILE A 125 -30.73 4.16 -34.34
C ILE A 125 -31.06 3.91 -35.82
N ALA A 126 -30.63 4.78 -36.73
CA ALA A 126 -30.89 4.63 -38.16
C ALA A 126 -30.32 3.32 -38.71
N ALA A 127 -29.06 2.98 -38.36
CA ALA A 127 -28.41 1.73 -38.78
C ALA A 127 -29.14 0.50 -38.22
N GLY A 128 -29.49 0.52 -36.94
CA GLY A 128 -30.19 -0.57 -36.26
C GLY A 128 -31.58 -0.85 -36.82
N LEU A 129 -32.37 0.22 -37.04
CA LEU A 129 -33.70 0.13 -37.64
C LEU A 129 -33.68 -0.26 -39.12
N ALA A 130 -32.64 0.15 -39.87
CA ALA A 130 -32.46 -0.26 -41.27
C ALA A 130 -32.10 -1.75 -41.41
N TRP A 131 -31.42 -2.32 -40.41
CA TRP A 131 -30.99 -3.72 -40.39
C TRP A 131 -32.10 -4.71 -40.00
N ARG A 132 -32.43 -4.82 -38.71
CA ARG A 132 -33.43 -5.74 -38.15
C ARG A 132 -34.05 -5.09 -36.91
N PRO A 133 -35.11 -4.27 -37.07
CA PRO A 133 -35.57 -3.37 -36.01
C PRO A 133 -35.95 -4.09 -34.72
N GLY A 134 -36.72 -5.20 -34.79
CA GLY A 134 -37.10 -5.94 -33.58
C GLY A 134 -35.92 -6.55 -32.82
N LEU A 135 -34.95 -7.11 -33.54
CA LEU A 135 -33.75 -7.70 -32.93
C LEU A 135 -32.84 -6.61 -32.36
N TRP A 136 -32.61 -5.54 -33.13
CA TRP A 136 -31.79 -4.42 -32.68
C TRP A 136 -32.37 -3.73 -31.45
N LEU A 137 -33.69 -3.48 -31.40
CA LEU A 137 -34.34 -2.92 -30.22
C LEU A 137 -34.15 -3.80 -28.99
N THR A 138 -34.20 -5.12 -29.16
CA THR A 138 -33.93 -6.07 -28.07
C THR A 138 -32.48 -5.95 -27.58
N CYS A 139 -31.51 -5.94 -28.51
CA CYS A 139 -30.09 -5.75 -28.17
C CYS A 139 -29.82 -4.39 -27.52
N ALA A 140 -30.41 -3.32 -28.04
CA ALA A 140 -30.27 -1.97 -27.52
C ALA A 140 -30.89 -1.83 -26.13
N ALA A 141 -32.08 -2.39 -25.90
CA ALA A 141 -32.70 -2.40 -24.59
C ALA A 141 -31.84 -3.15 -23.56
N ALA A 142 -31.29 -4.31 -23.93
CA ALA A 142 -30.41 -5.07 -23.04
C ALA A 142 -29.11 -4.30 -22.72
N PHE A 143 -28.47 -3.70 -23.72
CA PHE A 143 -27.22 -2.97 -23.57
C PHE A 143 -27.41 -1.64 -22.81
N TYR A 144 -28.27 -0.77 -23.32
CA TYR A 144 -28.50 0.56 -22.76
C TYR A 144 -29.30 0.52 -21.46
N GLY A 145 -30.14 -0.50 -21.23
CA GLY A 145 -30.85 -0.66 -19.95
C GLY A 145 -29.89 -0.91 -18.80
N VAL A 146 -28.93 -1.83 -18.97
CA VAL A 146 -27.87 -2.09 -17.98
C VAL A 146 -26.97 -0.87 -17.83
N PHE A 147 -26.55 -0.25 -18.94
CA PHE A 147 -25.74 0.96 -18.92
C PHE A 147 -26.43 2.09 -18.15
N ALA A 148 -27.68 2.42 -18.50
CA ALA A 148 -28.43 3.49 -17.87
C ALA A 148 -28.62 3.23 -16.37
N PHE A 149 -28.96 2.00 -15.98
CA PHE A 149 -29.11 1.63 -14.56
C PHE A 149 -27.86 1.97 -13.74
N PHE A 150 -26.68 1.54 -14.18
CA PHE A 150 -25.44 1.76 -13.42
C PHE A 150 -24.92 3.20 -13.52
N PHE A 151 -24.86 3.76 -14.73
CA PHE A 151 -24.27 5.09 -14.92
C PHE A 151 -25.15 6.21 -14.39
N THR A 152 -26.46 5.99 -14.24
CA THR A 152 -27.33 6.93 -13.54
C THR A 152 -27.37 6.74 -12.03
N THR A 153 -26.48 5.91 -11.45
CA THR A 153 -26.50 5.58 -10.02
C THR A 153 -27.87 5.05 -9.59
N MET A 154 -28.39 4.06 -10.31
CA MET A 154 -29.73 3.50 -10.10
C MET A 154 -30.84 4.56 -10.25
N PHE A 155 -30.75 5.37 -11.32
CA PHE A 155 -31.69 6.43 -11.71
C PHE A 155 -31.73 7.69 -10.83
N THR A 156 -30.82 7.85 -9.85
CA THR A 156 -30.73 9.07 -9.04
C THR A 156 -29.96 10.21 -9.72
N ASN A 157 -29.18 9.91 -10.75
CA ASN A 157 -28.37 10.86 -11.52
C ASN A 157 -28.58 10.71 -13.04
N PRO A 158 -29.62 11.31 -13.63
CA PRO A 158 -29.93 11.14 -15.06
C PRO A 158 -28.84 11.70 -16.00
N GLN A 159 -28.06 12.69 -15.56
CA GLN A 159 -26.92 13.24 -16.31
C GLN A 159 -25.77 12.22 -16.44
N GLY A 160 -25.80 11.15 -15.64
CA GLY A 160 -24.91 10.00 -15.71
C GLY A 160 -24.84 9.32 -17.07
N VAL A 161 -25.90 9.39 -17.89
CA VAL A 161 -25.90 8.80 -19.24
C VAL A 161 -24.89 9.50 -20.15
N ALA A 162 -24.94 10.83 -20.23
CA ALA A 162 -24.05 11.60 -21.10
C ALA A 162 -22.61 11.62 -20.56
N THR A 163 -22.47 11.86 -19.25
CA THR A 163 -21.16 11.85 -18.58
C THR A 163 -20.52 10.46 -18.58
N GLY A 164 -21.31 9.38 -18.54
CA GLY A 164 -20.81 8.01 -18.69
C GLY A 164 -20.31 7.68 -20.09
N ILE A 165 -21.07 8.06 -21.14
CA ILE A 165 -20.67 7.83 -22.55
C ILE A 165 -19.37 8.58 -22.88
N VAL A 166 -19.28 9.86 -22.48
CA VAL A 166 -18.13 10.71 -22.85
C VAL A 166 -16.99 10.59 -21.83
N GLY A 167 -17.31 10.67 -20.55
CA GLY A 167 -16.34 10.67 -19.45
C GLY A 167 -15.64 9.33 -19.24
N SER A 168 -16.22 8.20 -19.68
CA SER A 168 -15.52 6.91 -19.64
C SER A 168 -14.24 6.90 -20.48
N LEU A 169 -14.22 7.57 -21.64
CA LEU A 169 -13.01 7.72 -22.45
C LEU A 169 -12.00 8.65 -21.77
N GLY A 170 -12.46 9.76 -21.19
CA GLY A 170 -11.61 10.68 -20.43
C GLY A 170 -10.94 9.99 -19.25
N TYR A 171 -11.72 9.23 -18.46
CA TYR A 171 -11.20 8.41 -17.38
C TYR A 171 -10.15 7.41 -17.88
N TRP A 172 -10.44 6.67 -18.97
CA TRP A 172 -9.50 5.72 -19.56
C TRP A 172 -8.20 6.38 -20.04
N LEU A 173 -8.29 7.56 -20.69
CA LEU A 173 -7.13 8.35 -21.12
C LEU A 173 -6.31 8.87 -19.94
N ALA A 174 -6.97 9.38 -18.89
CA ALA A 174 -6.30 9.84 -17.68
C ALA A 174 -5.52 8.70 -17.01
N GLN A 175 -6.06 7.47 -17.00
CA GLN A 175 -5.33 6.33 -16.47
C GLN A 175 -4.05 5.98 -17.25
N GLN A 176 -3.97 6.32 -18.55
CA GLN A 176 -2.75 6.10 -19.35
C GLN A 176 -1.55 6.88 -18.81
N GLY A 177 -1.78 8.07 -18.23
CA GLY A 177 -0.75 8.91 -17.63
C GLY A 177 -0.29 8.44 -16.25
N VAL A 178 -1.16 7.76 -15.49
CA VAL A 178 -0.83 7.26 -14.15
C VAL A 178 0.00 5.97 -14.22
N ARG A 179 -0.12 5.19 -15.31
CA ARG A 179 0.55 3.89 -15.51
C ARG A 179 0.45 2.98 -14.28
N ARG A 180 -0.72 2.89 -13.63
CA ARG A 180 -0.91 2.10 -12.41
C ARG A 180 -0.48 0.65 -12.67
N GLY A 181 0.63 0.25 -12.07
CA GLY A 181 1.24 -1.07 -12.20
C GLY A 181 2.37 -1.23 -13.20
N SER A 182 2.71 -0.22 -14.01
CA SER A 182 3.87 -0.16 -14.93
C SER A 182 4.19 -1.48 -15.65
N GLN A 183 3.14 -2.23 -16.06
CA GLN A 183 3.34 -3.57 -16.56
C GLN A 183 4.09 -3.54 -17.90
N PRO A 184 5.02 -4.49 -18.13
CA PRO A 184 5.77 -4.55 -19.37
C PRO A 184 4.87 -4.83 -20.57
N GLN A 185 5.32 -4.48 -21.78
CA GLN A 185 4.56 -4.71 -23.01
C GLN A 185 4.18 -6.19 -23.20
N TYR A 186 5.02 -7.12 -22.75
CA TYR A 186 4.74 -8.55 -22.85
C TYR A 186 3.81 -9.11 -21.75
N TYR A 187 3.25 -8.29 -20.87
CA TYR A 187 2.47 -8.73 -19.70
C TYR A 187 1.30 -9.67 -20.06
N TYR A 188 0.42 -9.28 -20.98
CA TYR A 188 -0.71 -10.13 -21.35
C TYR A 188 -0.26 -11.42 -22.02
N MET A 189 0.69 -11.32 -22.95
CA MET A 189 1.11 -12.45 -23.77
C MET A 189 1.93 -13.49 -22.99
N LEU A 190 2.73 -13.06 -22.02
CA LEU A 190 3.65 -13.94 -21.28
C LEU A 190 3.24 -14.28 -19.86
N ILE A 191 2.41 -13.44 -19.23
CA ILE A 191 2.00 -13.65 -17.85
C ILE A 191 0.52 -14.07 -17.82
N GLN A 192 -0.38 -13.21 -18.29
CA GLN A 192 -1.82 -13.46 -18.15
C GLN A 192 -2.32 -14.65 -18.97
N LEU A 193 -2.10 -14.64 -20.28
CA LEU A 193 -2.62 -15.68 -21.17
C LEU A 193 -2.08 -17.09 -20.85
N PRO A 194 -0.77 -17.28 -20.58
CA PRO A 194 -0.25 -18.61 -20.27
C PRO A 194 -0.66 -19.15 -18.89
N LEU A 195 -0.91 -18.28 -17.91
CA LEU A 195 -1.30 -18.70 -16.56
C LEU A 195 -2.79 -19.02 -16.42
N TYR A 196 -3.66 -18.32 -17.16
CA TYR A 196 -5.11 -18.40 -16.98
C TYR A 196 -5.87 -18.86 -18.24
N GLU A 197 -5.43 -18.44 -19.42
CA GLU A 197 -6.20 -18.57 -20.67
C GLU A 197 -5.53 -19.49 -21.70
N TYR A 198 -4.79 -20.50 -21.26
CA TYR A 198 -4.04 -21.39 -22.16
C TYR A 198 -4.94 -22.23 -23.07
N LEU A 199 -6.13 -22.66 -22.63
CA LEU A 199 -7.08 -23.40 -23.48
C LEU A 199 -7.44 -22.59 -24.73
N VAL A 200 -7.90 -21.36 -24.53
CA VAL A 200 -8.35 -20.49 -25.62
C VAL A 200 -7.17 -19.93 -26.41
N THR A 201 -6.02 -19.70 -25.77
CA THR A 201 -4.79 -19.26 -26.44
C THR A 201 -4.28 -20.35 -27.39
N ILE A 202 -4.09 -21.57 -26.89
CA ILE A 202 -3.66 -22.70 -27.72
C ILE A 202 -4.72 -23.00 -28.80
N GLY A 203 -6.00 -23.03 -28.43
CA GLY A 203 -7.10 -23.26 -29.38
C GLY A 203 -7.12 -22.24 -30.52
N THR A 204 -6.90 -20.96 -30.21
CA THR A 204 -6.80 -19.88 -31.21
C THR A 204 -5.60 -20.06 -32.13
N MET A 205 -4.46 -20.56 -31.63
CA MET A 205 -3.30 -20.85 -32.49
C MET A 205 -3.61 -21.97 -33.50
N PHE A 206 -4.28 -23.04 -33.05
CA PHE A 206 -4.74 -24.12 -33.94
C PHE A 206 -5.81 -23.63 -34.93
N ALA A 207 -6.77 -22.84 -34.45
CA ALA A 207 -7.80 -22.21 -35.27
C ALA A 207 -7.18 -21.30 -36.34
N GLY A 208 -6.17 -20.51 -35.99
CA GLY A 208 -5.45 -19.64 -36.91
C GLY A 208 -4.78 -20.41 -38.03
N VAL A 209 -4.07 -21.51 -37.73
CA VAL A 209 -3.42 -22.35 -38.76
C VAL A 209 -4.45 -22.99 -39.69
N LEU A 210 -5.52 -23.55 -39.14
CA LEU A 210 -6.59 -24.15 -39.94
C LEU A 210 -7.32 -23.10 -40.78
N GLY A 211 -7.62 -21.93 -40.18
CA GLY A 211 -8.30 -20.81 -40.82
C GLY A 211 -7.50 -20.20 -41.96
N LEU A 212 -6.19 -19.95 -41.75
CA LEU A 212 -5.28 -19.51 -42.81
C LEU A 212 -5.23 -20.51 -43.96
N SER A 213 -5.07 -21.81 -43.64
CA SER A 213 -5.09 -22.88 -44.64
C SER A 213 -6.37 -22.88 -45.47
N GLN A 214 -7.53 -22.77 -44.82
CA GLN A 214 -8.83 -22.71 -45.50
C GLN A 214 -9.01 -21.44 -46.31
N TYR A 215 -8.57 -20.30 -45.80
CA TYR A 215 -8.63 -19.01 -46.51
C TYR A 215 -7.78 -19.03 -47.80
N TRP A 216 -6.55 -19.57 -47.75
CA TRP A 216 -5.70 -19.68 -48.94
C TRP A 216 -6.29 -20.63 -49.99
N LYS A 217 -6.89 -21.75 -49.56
CA LYS A 217 -7.61 -22.67 -50.47
C LYS A 217 -8.82 -21.98 -51.11
N PHE A 218 -9.66 -21.35 -50.29
CA PHE A 218 -10.81 -20.58 -50.77
C PHE A 218 -10.40 -19.51 -51.78
N ARG A 219 -9.33 -18.76 -51.50
CA ARG A 219 -8.80 -17.74 -52.40
C ARG A 219 -8.36 -18.37 -53.73
N ALA A 220 -7.62 -19.47 -53.70
CA ALA A 220 -7.17 -20.17 -54.91
C ALA A 220 -8.35 -20.70 -55.75
N GLU A 221 -9.35 -21.30 -55.12
CA GLU A 221 -10.58 -21.77 -55.77
C GLU A 221 -11.36 -20.62 -56.41
N ARG A 222 -11.42 -19.46 -55.75
CA ARG A 222 -12.06 -18.25 -56.30
C ARG A 222 -11.32 -17.67 -57.49
N TYR A 223 -9.99 -17.59 -57.43
CA TYR A 223 -9.20 -17.17 -58.58
C TYR A 223 -9.41 -18.11 -59.76
N ALA A 224 -9.41 -19.43 -59.53
CA ALA A 224 -9.68 -20.42 -60.57
C ALA A 224 -11.10 -20.28 -61.15
N ALA A 225 -12.12 -20.04 -60.32
CA ALA A 225 -13.50 -19.85 -60.77
C ALA A 225 -13.70 -18.55 -61.58
N VAL A 226 -13.06 -17.45 -61.17
CA VAL A 226 -13.10 -16.19 -61.93
C VAL A 226 -12.37 -16.35 -63.27
N GLU A 227 -11.25 -17.06 -63.29
CA GLU A 227 -10.51 -17.32 -64.53
C GLU A 227 -11.31 -18.22 -65.49
N ALA A 228 -11.95 -19.26 -64.97
CA ALA A 228 -12.86 -20.12 -65.74
C ALA A 228 -14.07 -19.34 -66.27
N GLN A 229 -14.66 -18.44 -65.49
CA GLN A 229 -15.77 -17.60 -65.94
C GLN A 229 -15.33 -16.62 -67.03
N LYS A 230 -14.14 -16.00 -66.90
CA LYS A 230 -13.57 -15.15 -67.95
C LYS A 230 -13.34 -15.92 -69.25
N GLN A 231 -12.87 -17.16 -69.16
CA GLN A 231 -12.71 -18.03 -70.33
C GLN A 231 -14.06 -18.32 -70.98
N LEU A 232 -15.08 -18.65 -70.18
CA LEU A 232 -16.43 -18.95 -70.66
C LEU A 232 -17.12 -17.71 -71.27
N ASP A 233 -16.90 -16.52 -70.70
CA ASP A 233 -17.41 -15.27 -71.23
C ASP A 233 -16.67 -14.85 -72.52
N ALA A 234 -15.36 -15.12 -72.62
CA ALA A 234 -14.58 -14.93 -73.84
C ALA A 234 -15.01 -15.88 -74.96
N GLU A 235 -15.28 -17.15 -74.65
CA GLU A 235 -15.85 -18.14 -75.58
C GLU A 235 -17.26 -17.74 -76.04
N ARG A 236 -18.11 -17.25 -75.14
CA ARG A 236 -19.44 -16.72 -75.50
C ARG A 236 -19.35 -15.46 -76.35
N ALA A 237 -18.38 -14.58 -76.10
CA ALA A 237 -18.17 -13.38 -76.90
C ALA A 237 -17.66 -13.72 -78.32
N THR A 238 -16.80 -14.72 -78.46
CA THR A 238 -16.33 -15.23 -79.76
C THR A 238 -17.44 -15.95 -80.51
N ALA A 239 -18.21 -16.83 -79.86
CA ALA A 239 -19.37 -17.49 -80.48
C ALA A 239 -20.47 -16.50 -80.92
N ARG A 240 -20.66 -15.40 -80.18
CA ARG A 240 -21.59 -14.33 -80.55
C ARG A 240 -21.07 -13.50 -81.73
N TYR A 241 -19.75 -13.31 -81.83
CA TYR A 241 -19.11 -12.66 -82.96
C TYR A 241 -19.19 -13.52 -84.24
N ASP A 242 -18.99 -14.83 -84.13
CA ASP A 242 -19.15 -15.78 -85.25
C ASP A 242 -20.61 -15.82 -85.72
N TYR A 243 -21.58 -15.88 -84.81
CA TYR A 243 -23.01 -15.85 -85.14
C TYR A 243 -23.45 -14.53 -85.82
N ASP A 244 -23.00 -13.38 -85.32
CA ASP A 244 -23.29 -12.07 -85.92
C ASP A 244 -22.54 -11.87 -87.27
N SER A 245 -21.42 -12.56 -87.49
CA SER A 245 -20.67 -12.53 -88.75
C SER A 245 -21.25 -13.45 -89.83
N GLU A 246 -21.77 -14.62 -89.47
CA GLU A 246 -22.48 -15.53 -90.38
C GLU A 246 -23.85 -14.96 -90.78
N THR A 247 -24.59 -14.34 -89.86
CA THR A 247 -25.88 -13.69 -90.18
C THR A 247 -25.72 -12.41 -91.00
N ALA A 248 -24.59 -11.69 -90.87
CA ALA A 248 -24.28 -10.53 -91.72
C ALA A 248 -23.86 -10.90 -93.16
N LEU A 249 -23.50 -12.16 -93.42
CA LEU A 249 -23.14 -12.66 -94.76
C LEU A 249 -24.32 -13.28 -95.52
N GLU A 250 -25.39 -13.71 -94.84
CA GLU A 250 -26.60 -14.27 -95.48
C GLU A 250 -27.76 -13.26 -95.67
N SER A 251 -27.82 -12.14 -94.94
CA SER A 251 -28.94 -11.17 -95.06
C SER A 251 -28.67 -10.01 -96.03
N GLY A 252 -28.09 -10.30 -97.20
CA GLY A 252 -27.88 -9.33 -98.29
C GLY A 252 -28.99 -9.29 -99.35
N ARG A 253 -30.00 -10.15 -99.26
CA ARG A 253 -31.15 -10.15 -100.16
C ARG A 253 -32.43 -10.49 -99.40
N GLU A 254 -33.42 -9.62 -99.60
CA GLU A 254 -34.83 -9.79 -99.24
C GLU A 254 -35.17 -9.61 -97.75
N LEU A 255 -35.71 -8.44 -97.40
CA LEU A 255 -37.13 -8.27 -97.09
C LEU A 255 -37.38 -6.88 -96.48
N SER A 256 -37.90 -5.98 -97.31
CA SER A 256 -38.85 -4.97 -96.84
C SER A 256 -40.18 -5.69 -96.61
N GLN A 257 -40.91 -5.29 -95.55
CA GLN A 257 -42.21 -5.80 -95.08
C GLN A 257 -42.14 -6.83 -93.94
N ALA A 258 -41.97 -6.30 -92.72
CA ALA A 258 -42.68 -6.75 -91.52
C ALA A 258 -42.29 -5.81 -90.37
N ALA A 259 -42.86 -4.62 -90.35
CA ALA A 259 -42.78 -3.68 -89.22
C ALA A 259 -44.19 -3.48 -88.69
N ASP A 260 -44.71 -4.52 -88.03
CA ASP A 260 -45.69 -4.43 -86.94
C ASP A 260 -45.89 -5.85 -86.41
N GLU A 261 -45.98 -5.98 -85.09
CA GLU A 261 -46.06 -7.23 -84.31
C GLU A 261 -44.73 -7.95 -83.98
N ALA A 262 -43.96 -7.34 -83.07
CA ALA A 262 -43.09 -8.10 -82.17
C ALA A 262 -43.48 -7.77 -80.73
N GLN A 263 -44.30 -8.62 -80.13
CA GLN A 263 -44.48 -8.65 -78.67
C GLN A 263 -43.13 -9.03 -78.04
N PRO A 264 -42.73 -8.41 -76.91
CA PRO A 264 -41.58 -8.91 -76.17
C PRO A 264 -41.97 -10.27 -75.60
N ILE A 265 -41.32 -11.33 -76.09
CA ILE A 265 -41.35 -12.64 -75.45
C ILE A 265 -40.73 -12.41 -74.07
N ALA A 266 -41.60 -12.31 -73.07
CA ALA A 266 -41.21 -12.44 -71.69
C ALA A 266 -40.63 -13.84 -71.53
N GLU A 267 -39.31 -13.94 -71.34
CA GLU A 267 -38.75 -15.09 -70.66
C GLU A 267 -39.56 -15.28 -69.37
N PRO A 268 -40.11 -16.48 -69.11
CA PRO A 268 -40.69 -16.72 -67.81
C PRO A 268 -39.54 -16.54 -66.81
N ALA A 269 -39.64 -15.47 -66.02
CA ALA A 269 -38.79 -15.29 -64.85
C ALA A 269 -38.93 -16.58 -64.06
N ALA A 270 -37.93 -17.45 -64.16
CA ALA A 270 -37.84 -18.66 -63.37
C ALA A 270 -38.07 -18.21 -61.94
N GLU A 271 -39.15 -18.68 -61.32
CA GLU A 271 -39.39 -18.50 -59.90
C GLU A 271 -38.13 -18.99 -59.21
N VAL A 272 -37.29 -18.05 -58.77
CA VAL A 272 -36.16 -18.35 -57.91
C VAL A 272 -36.79 -19.05 -56.71
N PRO A 273 -36.50 -20.33 -56.47
CA PRO A 273 -37.16 -21.07 -55.42
C PRO A 273 -36.94 -20.31 -54.11
N LYS A 274 -38.04 -19.92 -53.46
CA LYS A 274 -38.02 -19.50 -52.06
C LYS A 274 -37.39 -20.64 -51.27
N ARG A 275 -36.16 -20.41 -50.84
CA ARG A 275 -35.41 -21.20 -49.87
C ARG A 275 -34.92 -22.57 -50.37
N ALA A 276 -34.10 -22.57 -51.41
CA ALA A 276 -33.05 -23.57 -51.57
C ALA A 276 -31.84 -22.91 -52.25
N ILE A 277 -30.91 -22.37 -51.45
CA ILE A 277 -29.60 -21.95 -51.94
C ILE A 277 -28.73 -23.22 -51.95
N PRO A 278 -28.28 -23.71 -53.12
CA PRO A 278 -27.34 -24.82 -53.21
C PRO A 278 -25.98 -24.39 -52.64
N GLU A 279 -25.30 -25.27 -51.89
CA GLU A 279 -23.87 -25.14 -51.52
C GLU A 279 -23.43 -23.84 -50.83
N ALA A 280 -24.29 -23.28 -49.95
CA ALA A 280 -23.97 -22.12 -49.11
C ALA A 280 -22.92 -22.40 -48.00
N GLU A 281 -21.89 -23.21 -48.25
CA GLU A 281 -20.89 -23.62 -47.24
C GLU A 281 -19.46 -23.05 -47.43
N SER A 282 -19.17 -22.25 -48.46
CA SER A 282 -17.78 -21.81 -48.72
C SER A 282 -17.45 -20.34 -48.41
N LEU A 283 -18.44 -19.45 -48.26
CA LEU A 283 -18.20 -18.00 -48.06
C LEU A 283 -18.20 -17.56 -46.59
N ASP A 284 -18.97 -18.19 -45.70
CA ASP A 284 -19.20 -17.66 -44.35
C ASP A 284 -18.13 -18.08 -43.31
N ARG A 285 -17.59 -19.29 -43.40
CA ARG A 285 -16.60 -19.80 -42.43
C ARG A 285 -15.24 -19.07 -42.50
N PRO A 286 -14.59 -18.90 -43.67
CA PRO A 286 -13.26 -18.27 -43.71
C PRO A 286 -13.31 -16.78 -43.38
N LEU A 287 -14.33 -16.04 -43.81
CA LEU A 287 -14.45 -14.61 -43.50
C LEU A 287 -14.74 -14.34 -42.03
N PHE A 288 -15.59 -15.15 -41.39
CA PHE A 288 -15.83 -15.06 -39.94
C PHE A 288 -14.55 -15.32 -39.14
N ASN A 289 -13.77 -16.34 -39.51
CA ASN A 289 -12.51 -16.63 -38.84
C ASN A 289 -11.47 -15.54 -39.01
N VAL A 290 -11.39 -14.94 -40.21
CA VAL A 290 -10.52 -13.78 -40.46
C VAL A 290 -10.94 -12.60 -39.60
N PHE A 291 -12.24 -12.33 -39.47
CA PHE A 291 -12.76 -11.27 -38.61
C PHE A 291 -12.43 -11.50 -37.13
N VAL A 292 -12.72 -12.69 -36.60
CA VAL A 292 -12.43 -13.01 -35.18
C VAL A 292 -10.93 -13.00 -34.91
N GLY A 293 -10.12 -13.50 -35.84
CA GLY A 293 -8.66 -13.43 -35.76
C GLY A 293 -8.14 -11.99 -35.79
N PHE A 294 -8.67 -11.15 -36.68
CA PHE A 294 -8.37 -9.72 -36.73
C PHE A 294 -8.75 -9.03 -35.41
N TRP A 295 -9.96 -9.28 -34.89
CA TRP A 295 -10.42 -8.73 -33.61
C TRP A 295 -9.48 -9.14 -32.47
N GLY A 296 -9.14 -10.43 -32.37
CA GLY A 296 -8.23 -10.95 -31.34
C GLY A 296 -6.83 -10.36 -31.40
N VAL A 297 -6.24 -10.24 -32.59
CA VAL A 297 -4.91 -9.64 -32.77
C VAL A 297 -4.94 -8.13 -32.48
N LEU A 298 -5.96 -7.43 -32.96
CA LEU A 298 -6.11 -5.99 -32.77
C LEU A 298 -6.27 -5.65 -31.28
N ILE A 299 -7.13 -6.38 -30.55
CA ILE A 299 -7.36 -6.10 -29.13
C ILE A 299 -6.12 -6.44 -28.28
N LEU A 300 -5.43 -7.54 -28.59
CA LEU A 300 -4.16 -7.88 -27.93
C LEU A 300 -3.12 -6.78 -28.15
N TYR A 301 -2.97 -6.31 -29.39
CA TYR A 301 -2.03 -5.24 -29.73
C TYR A 301 -2.41 -3.92 -29.07
N ALA A 302 -3.67 -3.50 -29.17
CA ALA A 302 -4.16 -2.23 -28.62
C ALA A 302 -4.01 -2.17 -27.09
N LEU A 303 -4.39 -3.23 -26.38
CA LEU A 303 -4.26 -3.29 -24.92
C LEU A 303 -2.82 -3.46 -24.47
N THR A 304 -1.98 -4.11 -25.29
CA THR A 304 -0.54 -4.18 -25.03
C THR A 304 0.10 -2.81 -25.13
N LEU A 305 -0.24 -2.00 -26.14
CA LEU A 305 0.32 -0.65 -26.28
C LEU A 305 -0.23 0.37 -25.28
N ALA A 306 -1.39 0.10 -24.68
CA ALA A 306 -1.96 0.96 -23.65
C ALA A 306 -0.99 1.11 -22.46
N GLY A 307 -0.86 2.34 -21.95
CA GLY A 307 -0.10 2.70 -20.76
C GLY A 307 -0.65 2.09 -19.48
N GLU A 308 -1.99 2.01 -19.32
CA GLU A 308 -2.61 1.24 -18.25
C GLU A 308 -2.83 -0.22 -18.67
N LYS A 309 -2.19 -1.15 -17.96
CA LYS A 309 -2.27 -2.59 -18.22
C LYS A 309 -2.73 -3.32 -16.98
N MET A 310 -4.02 -3.66 -16.97
CA MET A 310 -4.67 -4.26 -15.82
C MET A 310 -5.10 -5.69 -16.10
N PRO A 311 -4.96 -6.62 -15.13
CA PRO A 311 -5.25 -8.04 -15.36
C PRO A 311 -6.66 -8.31 -15.91
N TRP A 312 -7.67 -7.58 -15.45
CA TRP A 312 -9.07 -7.78 -15.87
C TRP A 312 -9.30 -7.50 -17.35
N LEU A 313 -8.44 -6.68 -18.00
CA LEU A 313 -8.51 -6.41 -19.42
C LEU A 313 -8.19 -7.66 -20.27
N THR A 314 -7.57 -8.68 -19.68
CA THR A 314 -7.37 -10.00 -20.30
C THR A 314 -8.69 -10.58 -20.81
N THR A 315 -9.82 -10.30 -20.15
CA THR A 315 -11.15 -10.76 -20.60
C THR A 315 -11.47 -10.31 -22.03
N HIS A 316 -11.08 -9.08 -22.40
CA HIS A 316 -11.31 -8.55 -23.75
C HIS A 316 -10.45 -9.24 -24.82
N ILE A 317 -9.30 -9.80 -24.42
CA ILE A 317 -8.40 -10.59 -25.26
C ILE A 317 -8.91 -12.03 -25.35
N ALA A 318 -9.32 -12.61 -24.22
CA ALA A 318 -9.79 -13.98 -24.11
C ALA A 318 -11.09 -14.21 -24.89
N LEU A 319 -11.99 -13.22 -24.98
CA LEU A 319 -13.28 -13.37 -25.64
C LEU A 319 -13.19 -13.75 -27.14
N PRO A 320 -12.50 -12.98 -28.02
CA PRO A 320 -12.30 -13.41 -29.41
C PRO A 320 -11.52 -14.72 -29.51
N PHE A 321 -10.60 -14.98 -28.59
CA PHE A 321 -9.83 -16.23 -28.57
C PHE A 321 -10.72 -17.43 -28.25
N ALA A 322 -11.66 -17.27 -27.32
CA ALA A 322 -12.65 -18.29 -26.96
C ALA A 322 -13.54 -18.63 -28.15
N LEU A 323 -14.00 -17.63 -28.92
CA LEU A 323 -14.80 -17.85 -30.13
C LEU A 323 -14.00 -18.59 -31.21
N SER A 324 -12.75 -18.19 -31.44
CA SER A 324 -11.86 -18.84 -32.41
C SER A 324 -11.54 -20.29 -32.03
N SER A 325 -11.20 -20.51 -30.75
CA SER A 325 -10.98 -21.84 -30.18
C SER A 325 -12.23 -22.72 -30.26
N GLY A 326 -13.39 -22.17 -29.90
CA GLY A 326 -14.68 -22.85 -29.97
C GLY A 326 -15.02 -23.31 -31.39
N TRP A 327 -14.78 -22.46 -32.39
CA TRP A 327 -14.93 -22.83 -33.80
C TRP A 327 -14.03 -24.02 -34.20
N TYR A 328 -12.75 -23.99 -33.81
CA TYR A 328 -11.81 -25.05 -34.13
C TYR A 328 -12.20 -26.38 -33.47
N ILE A 329 -12.51 -26.35 -32.17
CA ILE A 329 -12.94 -27.54 -31.42
C ILE A 329 -14.26 -28.07 -31.96
N GLY A 330 -15.23 -27.20 -32.27
CA GLY A 330 -16.50 -27.57 -32.91
C GLY A 330 -16.27 -28.28 -34.25
N THR A 331 -15.39 -27.74 -35.09
CA THR A 331 -15.02 -28.36 -36.38
C THR A 331 -14.40 -29.75 -36.20
N LEU A 332 -13.66 -29.99 -35.11
CA LEU A 332 -13.13 -31.31 -34.79
C LEU A 332 -14.23 -32.27 -34.33
N LEU A 333 -15.13 -31.82 -33.44
CA LEU A 333 -16.25 -32.60 -32.91
C LEU A 333 -17.19 -33.09 -34.01
N GLU A 334 -17.50 -32.24 -35.00
CA GLU A 334 -18.33 -32.59 -36.16
C GLU A 334 -17.68 -33.65 -37.06
N LYS A 335 -16.34 -33.69 -37.11
CA LYS A 335 -15.58 -34.62 -37.95
C LYS A 335 -15.25 -35.94 -37.26
N VAL A 336 -15.63 -36.12 -36.00
CA VAL A 336 -15.37 -37.36 -35.26
C VAL A 336 -16.48 -38.36 -35.52
N ASP A 337 -16.11 -39.58 -35.90
CA ASP A 337 -17.06 -40.69 -35.93
C ASP A 337 -17.40 -41.12 -34.50
N TRP A 338 -18.52 -40.64 -33.98
CA TRP A 338 -18.95 -40.93 -32.61
C TRP A 338 -19.31 -42.40 -32.38
N GLN A 339 -19.72 -43.12 -33.42
CA GLN A 339 -20.01 -44.55 -33.30
C GLN A 339 -18.71 -45.36 -33.16
N ALA A 340 -17.70 -45.04 -33.97
CA ALA A 340 -16.37 -45.63 -33.83
C ALA A 340 -15.69 -45.24 -32.51
N PHE A 341 -15.94 -44.01 -32.04
CA PHE A 341 -15.43 -43.52 -30.76
C PHE A 341 -15.89 -44.39 -29.58
N TRP A 342 -17.20 -44.54 -29.39
CA TRP A 342 -17.75 -45.31 -28.26
C TRP A 342 -17.40 -46.79 -28.33
N ARG A 343 -17.21 -47.34 -29.54
CA ARG A 343 -16.90 -48.76 -29.71
C ARG A 343 -15.43 -49.08 -29.40
N ARG A 344 -14.48 -48.23 -29.84
CA ARG A 344 -13.04 -48.58 -29.82
C ARG A 344 -12.08 -47.41 -29.56
N SER A 345 -12.45 -46.14 -29.81
CA SER A 345 -11.51 -45.02 -29.69
C SER A 345 -11.54 -44.28 -28.35
N TRP A 346 -12.55 -44.49 -27.50
CA TRP A 346 -12.66 -43.78 -26.21
C TRP A 346 -11.41 -43.97 -25.32
N ALA A 347 -10.77 -45.14 -25.37
CA ALA A 347 -9.55 -45.42 -24.62
C ALA A 347 -8.37 -44.50 -25.01
N LEU A 348 -8.38 -43.93 -26.22
CA LEU A 348 -7.34 -42.98 -26.66
C LEU A 348 -7.31 -41.70 -25.82
N ILE A 349 -8.43 -41.30 -25.21
CA ILE A 349 -8.48 -40.14 -24.31
C ILE A 349 -7.50 -40.32 -23.15
N PHE A 350 -7.30 -41.56 -22.68
CA PHE A 350 -6.39 -41.86 -21.57
C PHE A 350 -5.01 -42.30 -22.06
N LEU A 351 -4.95 -43.09 -23.14
CA LEU A 351 -3.70 -43.63 -23.64
C LEU A 351 -2.79 -42.55 -24.25
N ILE A 352 -3.35 -41.57 -24.97
CA ILE A 352 -2.54 -40.55 -25.65
C ILE A 352 -1.81 -39.65 -24.64
N PRO A 353 -2.48 -39.08 -23.61
CA PRO A 353 -1.78 -38.34 -22.55
C PRO A 353 -0.71 -39.18 -21.84
N LEU A 354 -1.00 -40.46 -21.53
CA LEU A 354 -0.01 -41.36 -20.92
C LEU A 354 1.22 -41.59 -21.81
N ALA A 355 1.01 -41.76 -23.11
CA ALA A 355 2.10 -41.89 -24.07
C ALA A 355 2.96 -40.63 -24.14
N VAL A 356 2.33 -39.45 -24.13
CA VAL A 356 3.03 -38.15 -24.14
C VAL A 356 3.85 -37.97 -22.86
N VAL A 357 3.25 -38.19 -21.69
CA VAL A 357 3.95 -38.10 -20.38
C VAL A 357 5.12 -39.09 -20.32
N GLY A 358 4.90 -40.32 -20.77
CA GLY A 358 5.94 -41.34 -20.84
C GLY A 358 7.11 -40.93 -21.74
N LEU A 359 6.82 -40.48 -22.97
CA LEU A 359 7.83 -40.01 -23.92
C LEU A 359 8.61 -38.79 -23.41
N VAL A 360 7.94 -37.81 -22.80
CA VAL A 360 8.59 -36.63 -22.20
C VAL A 360 9.52 -37.04 -21.06
N ASN A 361 9.09 -37.93 -20.17
CA ASN A 361 9.94 -38.44 -19.08
C ASN A 361 11.16 -39.19 -19.61
N LEU A 362 11.00 -39.98 -20.68
CA LEU A 362 12.11 -40.69 -21.30
C LEU A 362 13.17 -39.75 -21.84
N ILE A 363 12.76 -38.69 -22.54
CA ILE A 363 13.66 -37.68 -23.09
C ILE A 363 14.34 -36.88 -21.98
N GLY A 364 13.57 -36.40 -21.00
CA GLY A 364 14.07 -35.54 -19.92
C GLY A 364 15.08 -36.23 -19.00
N VAL A 365 14.90 -37.51 -18.70
CA VAL A 365 15.85 -38.28 -17.89
C VAL A 365 17.09 -38.68 -18.71
N ALA A 366 16.94 -38.98 -20.01
CA ALA A 366 18.07 -39.27 -20.89
C ALA A 366 19.03 -38.06 -21.00
N GLN A 367 18.51 -36.83 -20.97
CA GLN A 367 19.32 -35.60 -20.99
C GLN A 367 20.09 -35.34 -19.68
N ARG A 368 19.65 -35.89 -18.54
CA ARG A 368 20.31 -35.75 -17.23
C ARG A 368 21.44 -36.77 -17.00
N GLY A 369 21.65 -37.68 -17.96
CA GLY A 369 22.63 -38.77 -17.90
C GLY A 369 22.05 -40.04 -17.28
N LEU A 370 22.28 -41.18 -17.95
CA LEU A 370 21.93 -42.51 -17.45
C LEU A 370 23.16 -43.17 -16.82
N GLY A 371 22.99 -43.78 -15.64
CA GLY A 371 24.06 -44.49 -14.94
C GLY A 371 24.69 -43.71 -13.78
N GLY A 372 25.51 -44.41 -12.99
CA GLY A 372 26.16 -43.89 -11.78
C GLY A 372 26.29 -44.96 -10.69
N LEU A 373 27.20 -44.73 -9.74
CA LEU A 373 27.44 -45.64 -8.60
C LEU A 373 26.60 -45.29 -7.36
N THR A 374 25.95 -44.13 -7.35
CA THR A 374 25.11 -43.72 -6.22
C THR A 374 23.71 -44.34 -6.32
N ARG A 375 23.11 -44.66 -5.15
CA ARG A 375 21.77 -45.24 -5.05
C ARG A 375 20.71 -44.42 -5.79
N GLU A 376 20.81 -43.10 -5.73
CA GLU A 376 19.85 -42.18 -6.34
C GLU A 376 19.93 -42.20 -7.88
N GLN A 377 21.14 -42.24 -8.44
CA GLN A 377 21.36 -42.39 -9.90
C GLN A 377 20.89 -43.76 -10.41
N GLN A 378 21.09 -44.83 -9.63
CA GLN A 378 20.59 -46.16 -9.97
C GLN A 378 19.05 -46.21 -9.95
N LEU A 379 18.40 -45.63 -8.93
CA LEU A 379 16.95 -45.53 -8.87
C LEU A 379 16.35 -44.74 -10.05
N GLN A 380 16.99 -43.63 -10.45
CA GLN A 380 16.57 -42.89 -11.65
C GLN A 380 16.68 -43.73 -12.92
N THR A 381 17.76 -44.51 -13.06
CA THR A 381 17.96 -45.42 -14.19
C THR A 381 16.91 -46.53 -14.22
N PHE A 382 16.58 -47.13 -13.08
CA PHE A 382 15.52 -48.15 -12.98
C PHE A 382 14.13 -47.58 -13.29
N ASN A 383 13.82 -46.40 -12.75
CA ASN A 383 12.56 -45.72 -13.06
C ASN A 383 12.46 -45.41 -14.56
N TRP A 384 13.56 -45.02 -15.20
CA TRP A 384 13.59 -44.80 -16.64
C TRP A 384 13.24 -46.05 -17.45
N PHE A 385 13.83 -47.21 -17.12
CA PHE A 385 13.48 -48.48 -17.77
C PHE A 385 12.02 -48.88 -17.53
N GLY A 386 11.51 -48.67 -16.31
CA GLY A 386 10.09 -48.91 -15.99
C GLY A 386 9.16 -48.04 -16.86
N VAL A 387 9.48 -46.75 -16.99
CA VAL A 387 8.75 -45.81 -17.85
C VAL A 387 8.89 -46.23 -19.32
N LEU A 388 10.04 -46.72 -19.78
CA LEU A 388 10.26 -47.16 -21.15
C LEU A 388 9.33 -48.32 -21.52
N ILE A 389 9.29 -49.36 -20.69
CA ILE A 389 8.44 -50.54 -20.90
C ILE A 389 6.97 -50.13 -20.90
N PHE A 390 6.54 -49.36 -19.88
CA PHE A 390 5.16 -48.91 -19.77
C PHE A 390 4.75 -48.06 -20.98
N THR A 391 5.58 -47.10 -21.39
CA THR A 391 5.33 -46.25 -22.57
C THR A 391 5.24 -47.11 -23.84
N GLY A 392 6.10 -48.13 -23.97
CA GLY A 392 6.02 -49.11 -25.07
C GLY A 392 4.68 -49.85 -25.14
N ILE A 393 4.15 -50.29 -23.99
CA ILE A 393 2.84 -50.95 -23.90
C ILE A 393 1.72 -49.98 -24.33
N VAL A 394 1.75 -48.74 -23.83
CA VAL A 394 0.77 -47.71 -24.18
C VAL A 394 0.82 -47.40 -25.69
N LEU A 395 2.01 -47.23 -26.27
CA LEU A 395 2.19 -47.01 -27.70
C LEU A 395 1.70 -48.19 -28.54
N TYR A 396 1.92 -49.43 -28.07
CA TYR A 396 1.37 -50.62 -28.72
C TYR A 396 -0.17 -50.62 -28.70
N ALA A 397 -0.78 -50.30 -27.56
CA ALA A 397 -2.24 -50.19 -27.43
C ALA A 397 -2.82 -49.10 -28.36
N ILE A 398 -2.18 -47.92 -28.42
CA ILE A 398 -2.52 -46.86 -29.39
C ILE A 398 -2.38 -47.39 -30.82
N GLY A 399 -1.29 -48.09 -31.15
CA GLY A 399 -1.06 -48.68 -32.47
C GLY A 399 -2.13 -49.70 -32.87
N ARG A 400 -2.66 -50.47 -31.92
CA ARG A 400 -3.77 -51.41 -32.14
C ARG A 400 -5.07 -50.69 -32.48
N ILE A 401 -5.41 -49.64 -31.73
CA ILE A 401 -6.60 -48.81 -31.98
C ILE A 401 -6.46 -48.05 -33.30
N LEU A 402 -5.27 -47.52 -33.57
CA LEU A 402 -4.92 -46.82 -34.81
C LEU A 402 -5.18 -47.68 -36.05
N ARG A 403 -4.78 -48.95 -36.03
CA ARG A 403 -5.05 -49.89 -37.14
C ARG A 403 -6.54 -50.20 -37.29
N ALA A 404 -7.31 -50.18 -36.19
CA ALA A 404 -8.72 -50.56 -36.19
C ALA A 404 -9.66 -49.42 -36.60
N VAL A 405 -9.28 -48.15 -36.38
CA VAL A 405 -10.15 -46.99 -36.59
C VAL A 405 -9.54 -45.95 -37.55
N GLY A 406 -8.25 -46.06 -37.85
CA GLY A 406 -7.53 -45.19 -38.77
C GLY A 406 -6.87 -43.97 -38.12
N LEU A 407 -5.89 -43.40 -38.83
CA LEU A 407 -5.06 -42.30 -38.34
C LEU A 407 -5.84 -41.02 -38.10
N GLN A 408 -6.74 -40.66 -39.00
CA GLN A 408 -7.50 -39.40 -38.88
C GLN A 408 -8.38 -39.38 -37.63
N GLN A 409 -9.12 -40.46 -37.36
CA GLN A 409 -9.94 -40.57 -36.16
C GLN A 409 -9.07 -40.58 -34.89
N THR A 410 -7.98 -41.33 -34.89
CA THR A 410 -7.05 -41.42 -33.75
C THR A 410 -6.48 -40.05 -33.39
N VAL A 411 -6.04 -39.29 -34.40
CA VAL A 411 -5.53 -37.92 -34.20
C VAL A 411 -6.63 -36.98 -33.72
N ARG A 412 -7.83 -37.01 -34.32
CA ARG A 412 -8.96 -36.14 -33.91
C ARG A 412 -9.34 -36.38 -32.45
N VAL A 413 -9.49 -37.66 -32.06
CA VAL A 413 -9.81 -38.04 -30.66
C VAL A 413 -8.68 -37.66 -29.72
N GLY A 414 -7.42 -37.82 -30.13
CA GLY A 414 -6.26 -37.38 -29.35
C GLY A 414 -6.23 -35.87 -29.09
N VAL A 415 -6.47 -35.08 -30.14
CA VAL A 415 -6.54 -33.62 -30.04
C VAL A 415 -7.72 -33.20 -29.15
N LEU A 416 -8.90 -33.83 -29.31
CA LEU A 416 -10.04 -33.55 -28.42
C LEU A 416 -9.75 -33.94 -26.96
N GLY A 417 -9.08 -35.06 -26.71
CA GLY A 417 -8.65 -35.46 -25.37
C GLY A 417 -7.68 -34.44 -24.76
N PHE A 418 -6.76 -33.89 -25.56
CA PHE A 418 -5.87 -32.80 -25.14
C PHE A 418 -6.65 -31.53 -24.76
N PHE A 419 -7.60 -31.09 -25.59
CA PHE A 419 -8.44 -29.93 -25.26
C PHE A 419 -9.37 -30.18 -24.07
N ALA A 420 -9.87 -31.40 -23.88
CA ALA A 420 -10.65 -31.78 -22.71
C ALA A 420 -9.81 -31.69 -21.43
N LEU A 421 -8.55 -32.17 -21.46
CA LEU A 421 -7.62 -32.01 -20.35
C LEU A 421 -7.35 -30.53 -20.05
N LEU A 422 -7.07 -29.72 -21.09
CA LEU A 422 -6.91 -28.28 -20.92
C LEU A 422 -8.15 -27.63 -20.31
N ALA A 423 -9.36 -28.04 -20.70
CA ALA A 423 -10.59 -27.49 -20.15
C ALA A 423 -10.75 -27.82 -18.65
N VAL A 424 -10.46 -29.05 -18.24
CA VAL A 424 -10.45 -29.44 -16.82
C VAL A 424 -9.41 -28.64 -16.04
N LEU A 425 -8.22 -28.46 -16.60
CA LEU A 425 -7.18 -27.65 -15.99
C LEU A 425 -7.61 -26.19 -15.88
N THR A 426 -8.20 -25.60 -16.94
CA THR A 426 -8.66 -24.21 -16.92
C THR A 426 -9.74 -24.02 -15.87
N ALA A 427 -10.69 -24.96 -15.77
CA ALA A 427 -11.70 -24.96 -14.71
C ALA A 427 -11.08 -25.05 -13.31
N ARG A 428 -10.08 -25.92 -13.12
CA ARG A 428 -9.34 -26.01 -11.84
C ARG A 428 -8.66 -24.68 -11.49
N HIS A 429 -7.96 -24.05 -12.42
CA HIS A 429 -7.25 -22.80 -12.17
C HIS A 429 -8.21 -21.64 -11.91
N ALA A 430 -9.33 -21.58 -12.65
CA ALA A 430 -10.39 -20.61 -12.40
C ALA A 430 -11.00 -20.81 -11.00
N TRP A 431 -11.24 -22.06 -10.59
CA TRP A 431 -11.71 -22.39 -9.24
C TRP A 431 -10.71 -21.98 -8.15
N MET A 432 -9.42 -22.28 -8.37
CA MET A 432 -8.36 -21.87 -7.45
C MET A 432 -8.30 -20.35 -7.30
N ALA A 433 -8.24 -19.60 -8.40
CA ALA A 433 -8.15 -18.15 -8.36
C ALA A 433 -9.40 -17.48 -7.76
N ALA A 434 -10.59 -18.05 -7.99
CA ALA A 434 -11.85 -17.45 -7.52
C ALA A 434 -12.23 -17.82 -6.08
N TYR A 435 -11.85 -19.01 -5.60
CA TYR A 435 -12.36 -19.55 -4.33
C TYR A 435 -11.29 -20.00 -3.33
N ILE A 436 -10.08 -20.32 -3.78
CA ILE A 436 -9.01 -20.84 -2.90
C ILE A 436 -7.96 -19.75 -2.62
N ASN A 437 -7.43 -19.13 -3.68
CA ASN A 437 -6.31 -18.18 -3.64
C ASN A 437 -6.76 -16.73 -3.85
N TYR A 438 -8.06 -16.45 -3.77
CA TYR A 438 -8.66 -15.17 -4.19
C TYR A 438 -8.19 -13.94 -3.39
N ASP A 439 -7.64 -14.15 -2.20
CA ASP A 439 -7.01 -13.12 -1.40
C ASP A 439 -5.49 -13.25 -1.31
N LEU A 440 -4.87 -14.22 -2.00
CA LEU A 440 -3.43 -14.51 -2.00
C LEU A 440 -2.65 -13.73 -3.08
N ALA A 441 -1.45 -13.22 -2.77
CA ALA A 441 -0.58 -12.53 -3.76
C ALA A 441 -0.06 -13.43 -4.89
N THR A 442 -0.32 -14.72 -4.81
CA THR A 442 0.17 -15.72 -5.76
C THR A 442 -0.60 -15.71 -7.08
N GLU A 443 -1.72 -14.97 -7.17
CA GLU A 443 -2.50 -14.82 -8.40
C GLU A 443 -2.22 -13.48 -9.09
N PHE A 444 -2.01 -13.48 -10.40
CA PHE A 444 -1.83 -12.27 -11.21
C PHE A 444 -3.14 -11.67 -11.73
N LEU A 445 -4.30 -12.27 -11.46
CA LEU A 445 -5.61 -11.75 -11.90
C LEU A 445 -6.06 -10.49 -11.16
N VAL A 446 -5.38 -10.11 -10.08
CA VAL A 446 -5.62 -8.85 -9.38
C VAL A 446 -4.28 -8.15 -9.17
N TYR A 447 -4.26 -6.88 -9.52
CA TYR A 447 -3.04 -6.07 -9.47
C TYR A 447 -2.63 -5.73 -8.03
N ALA A 448 -3.59 -5.44 -7.14
CA ALA A 448 -3.37 -5.17 -5.73
C ALA A 448 -4.44 -5.87 -4.90
N HIS A 449 -4.03 -6.71 -3.97
CA HIS A 449 -4.93 -7.54 -3.17
C HIS A 449 -5.02 -7.02 -1.73
N ALA A 450 -6.22 -7.07 -1.16
CA ALA A 450 -6.37 -7.10 0.29
C ALA A 450 -5.94 -8.48 0.79
N ALA A 451 -4.94 -8.51 1.66
CA ALA A 451 -4.46 -9.76 2.22
C ALA A 451 -5.45 -10.33 3.27
N PRO A 452 -5.40 -11.66 3.54
CA PRO A 452 -6.26 -12.35 4.51
C PRO A 452 -6.29 -11.71 5.90
N ALA A 453 -5.21 -11.01 6.26
CA ALA A 453 -5.09 -10.34 7.54
C ALA A 453 -6.20 -9.30 7.79
N ASN A 454 -6.73 -8.63 6.76
CA ASN A 454 -7.83 -7.69 6.96
C ASN A 454 -9.07 -8.39 7.54
N LYS A 455 -9.44 -9.54 6.96
CA LYS A 455 -10.58 -10.34 7.45
C LYS A 455 -10.27 -10.94 8.82
N THR A 456 -9.04 -11.39 9.01
CA THR A 456 -8.57 -11.97 10.29
C THR A 456 -8.67 -10.95 11.42
N VAL A 457 -8.16 -9.72 11.22
CA VAL A 457 -8.26 -8.63 12.19
C VAL A 457 -9.72 -8.27 12.47
N ILE A 458 -10.58 -8.21 11.44
CA ILE A 458 -12.00 -7.93 11.65
C ILE A 458 -12.67 -9.02 12.48
N ASN A 459 -12.41 -10.30 12.18
CA ASN A 459 -12.94 -11.41 12.97
C ASN A 459 -12.47 -11.35 14.43
N TYR A 460 -11.18 -11.04 14.65
CA TYR A 460 -10.65 -10.83 16.00
C TYR A 460 -11.31 -9.66 16.72
N LEU A 461 -11.52 -8.54 16.04
CA LEU A 461 -12.21 -7.39 16.63
C LEU A 461 -13.68 -7.72 16.96
N GLU A 462 -14.38 -8.42 16.08
CA GLU A 462 -15.75 -8.88 16.32
C GLU A 462 -15.82 -9.81 17.53
N GLU A 463 -14.91 -10.76 17.61
CA GLU A 463 -14.83 -11.71 18.71
C GLU A 463 -14.50 -11.02 20.04
N ILE A 464 -13.48 -10.15 20.06
CA ILE A 464 -13.14 -9.34 21.22
C ILE A 464 -14.35 -8.53 21.65
N SER A 465 -15.02 -7.87 20.71
CA SER A 465 -16.16 -7.02 21.01
C SER A 465 -17.34 -7.79 21.60
N ARG A 466 -17.69 -8.94 21.03
CA ARG A 466 -18.79 -9.78 21.52
C ARG A 466 -18.49 -10.44 22.88
N ARG A 467 -17.21 -10.72 23.17
CA ARG A 467 -16.80 -11.31 24.46
C ARG A 467 -16.66 -10.28 25.57
N THR A 468 -16.42 -9.00 25.24
CA THR A 468 -16.15 -7.94 26.24
C THR A 468 -17.25 -6.89 26.35
N THR A 469 -18.15 -6.80 25.38
CA THR A 469 -19.22 -5.79 25.33
C THR A 469 -20.52 -6.37 24.78
N ASP A 470 -21.63 -5.67 25.01
CA ASP A 470 -22.91 -5.98 24.37
C ASP A 470 -22.91 -5.48 22.91
N GLY A 471 -22.37 -6.31 22.00
CA GLY A 471 -22.32 -6.04 20.56
C GLY A 471 -20.96 -5.54 20.06
N MET A 472 -20.97 -4.55 19.17
CA MET A 472 -19.79 -4.06 18.42
C MET A 472 -19.14 -2.81 19.06
N SER A 473 -19.27 -2.67 20.37
CA SER A 473 -19.09 -1.39 21.08
C SER A 473 -17.67 -1.12 21.58
N ILE A 474 -16.70 -2.00 21.31
CA ILE A 474 -15.30 -1.72 21.68
C ILE A 474 -14.74 -0.49 20.96
N ARG A 475 -13.80 0.20 21.62
CA ARG A 475 -13.11 1.34 21.04
C ARG A 475 -11.89 0.85 20.25
N VAL A 476 -11.94 1.06 18.94
CA VAL A 476 -10.91 0.66 17.97
C VAL A 476 -10.29 1.91 17.35
N GLY A 477 -8.96 1.96 17.29
CA GLY A 477 -8.22 3.06 16.66
C GLY A 477 -7.62 2.62 15.33
N TYR A 478 -7.69 3.46 14.30
CA TYR A 478 -7.00 3.20 13.03
C TYR A 478 -6.40 4.48 12.44
N ASP A 479 -5.20 4.38 11.87
CA ASP A 479 -4.45 5.53 11.35
C ASP A 479 -4.70 5.82 9.86
N ASN A 480 -4.00 6.81 9.32
CA ASN A 480 -4.08 7.22 7.91
C ASN A 480 -3.58 6.14 6.93
N GLU A 481 -2.57 5.35 7.29
CA GLU A 481 -1.99 4.31 6.43
C GLU A 481 -2.91 3.10 6.29
N VAL A 482 -3.66 2.75 7.34
CA VAL A 482 -4.64 1.64 7.29
C VAL A 482 -6.07 2.10 6.98
N SER A 483 -6.29 3.41 6.79
CA SER A 483 -7.61 4.02 6.61
C SER A 483 -8.40 3.48 5.42
N TRP A 484 -7.73 3.02 4.35
CA TRP A 484 -8.38 2.38 3.21
C TRP A 484 -7.75 1.01 2.94
N PRO A 485 -8.49 -0.12 2.96
CA PRO A 485 -9.96 -0.18 3.05
C PRO A 485 -10.52 -0.18 4.48
N GLY A 486 -9.72 0.12 5.50
CA GLY A 486 -10.12 0.03 6.92
C GLY A 486 -11.43 0.75 7.24
N SER A 487 -11.63 1.97 6.74
CA SER A 487 -12.88 2.75 6.87
C SER A 487 -14.14 1.99 6.47
N TRP A 488 -14.07 1.13 5.43
CA TRP A 488 -15.19 0.28 5.05
C TRP A 488 -15.37 -0.87 6.04
N TYR A 489 -14.29 -1.58 6.38
CA TYR A 489 -14.36 -2.75 7.26
C TYR A 489 -14.73 -2.39 8.71
N PHE A 490 -14.27 -1.24 9.21
CA PHE A 490 -14.51 -0.79 10.58
C PHE A 490 -15.85 -0.07 10.78
N ARG A 491 -16.66 0.12 9.73
CA ARG A 491 -17.94 0.85 9.80
C ARG A 491 -18.94 0.27 10.82
N ASN A 492 -18.81 -1.01 11.14
CA ASN A 492 -19.68 -1.71 12.08
C ASN A 492 -19.30 -1.46 13.55
N PHE A 493 -18.17 -0.80 13.83
CA PHE A 493 -17.72 -0.44 15.17
C PHE A 493 -18.08 1.03 15.46
N PRO A 494 -19.21 1.33 16.11
CA PRO A 494 -19.68 2.71 16.37
C PRO A 494 -18.66 3.56 17.17
N ASN A 495 -17.83 2.91 17.98
CA ASN A 495 -16.78 3.56 18.78
C ASN A 495 -15.40 3.55 18.10
N GLY A 496 -15.33 3.17 16.82
CA GLY A 496 -14.13 3.32 15.99
C GLY A 496 -13.70 4.78 15.88
N ARG A 497 -12.39 5.04 15.92
CA ARG A 497 -11.82 6.38 15.80
C ARG A 497 -10.66 6.39 14.81
N TYR A 498 -10.72 7.33 13.88
CA TYR A 498 -9.61 7.66 12.99
C TYR A 498 -8.57 8.50 13.76
N LEU A 499 -7.30 8.08 13.69
CA LEU A 499 -6.21 8.63 14.51
C LEU A 499 -5.23 9.53 13.73
N GLY A 500 -5.36 9.66 12.41
CA GLY A 500 -4.45 10.47 11.60
C GLY A 500 -3.06 9.84 11.45
N ASP A 501 -2.00 10.65 11.44
CA ASP A 501 -0.61 10.25 11.14
C ASP A 501 0.24 9.90 12.38
N LEU A 502 -0.35 9.99 13.58
CA LEU A 502 0.25 9.67 14.87
C LEU A 502 1.51 10.50 15.25
N THR A 503 1.77 11.63 14.59
CA THR A 503 2.98 12.45 14.84
C THR A 503 3.01 13.07 16.25
N GLY A 504 1.87 13.14 16.93
CA GLY A 504 1.73 13.57 18.34
C GLY A 504 1.42 12.44 19.33
N GLY A 505 1.50 11.18 18.90
CA GLY A 505 1.04 10.03 19.68
C GLY A 505 -0.50 9.88 19.69
N ILE A 506 -0.99 8.94 20.49
CA ILE A 506 -2.43 8.66 20.69
C ILE A 506 -2.87 9.20 22.06
N PRO A 507 -3.75 10.22 22.11
CA PRO A 507 -4.37 10.67 23.35
C PRO A 507 -5.21 9.57 24.00
N ASP A 508 -5.15 9.44 25.32
CA ASP A 508 -5.91 8.46 26.11
C ASP A 508 -5.85 7.03 25.54
N ILE A 509 -4.65 6.58 25.15
CA ILE A 509 -4.41 5.27 24.51
C ILE A 509 -5.02 4.09 25.31
N ASP A 510 -5.15 4.24 26.63
CA ASP A 510 -5.74 3.25 27.53
C ASP A 510 -7.24 3.00 27.27
N GLN A 511 -7.95 3.92 26.61
CA GLN A 511 -9.35 3.72 26.23
C GLN A 511 -9.51 2.81 25.02
N TYR A 512 -8.44 2.56 24.26
CA TYR A 512 -8.47 1.72 23.06
C TYR A 512 -8.24 0.27 23.41
N VAL A 513 -9.13 -0.60 22.94
CA VAL A 513 -9.00 -2.06 23.09
C VAL A 513 -8.04 -2.62 22.05
N ALA A 514 -8.10 -2.06 20.84
CA ALA A 514 -7.24 -2.47 19.74
C ALA A 514 -6.89 -1.28 18.83
N LEU A 515 -5.71 -1.34 18.22
CA LEU A 515 -5.20 -0.34 17.28
C LEU A 515 -4.74 -1.01 15.99
N MET A 516 -5.11 -0.47 14.83
CA MET A 516 -4.54 -0.82 13.53
C MET A 516 -3.69 0.35 13.06
N VAL A 517 -2.39 0.12 12.92
CA VAL A 517 -1.42 1.17 12.64
C VAL A 517 -0.55 0.74 11.46
N GLY A 518 -0.33 1.61 10.49
CA GLY A 518 0.59 1.33 9.39
C GLY A 518 2.02 1.17 9.89
N LEU A 519 2.82 0.41 9.16
CA LEU A 519 4.19 0.10 9.60
C LEU A 519 5.04 1.36 9.83
N ASN A 520 4.87 2.41 9.02
CA ASN A 520 5.67 3.64 9.15
C ASN A 520 5.24 4.49 10.36
N ASN A 521 3.99 4.37 10.79
CA ASN A 521 3.50 5.06 11.97
C ASN A 521 3.72 4.27 13.27
N SER A 522 4.05 2.97 13.18
CA SER A 522 4.20 2.09 14.34
C SER A 522 5.32 2.52 15.30
N SER A 523 6.43 3.05 14.77
CA SER A 523 7.55 3.56 15.59
C SER A 523 7.15 4.79 16.40
N LYS A 524 6.31 5.67 15.84
CA LYS A 524 5.87 6.92 16.47
C LYS A 524 5.16 6.70 17.82
N ILE A 525 4.47 5.56 17.96
CA ILE A 525 3.71 5.20 19.16
C ILE A 525 4.35 4.08 19.98
N ALA A 526 5.54 3.60 19.61
CA ALA A 526 6.17 2.44 20.24
C ALA A 526 6.29 2.59 21.77
N GLY A 527 6.65 3.79 22.23
CA GLY A 527 6.73 4.11 23.67
C GLY A 527 5.38 4.15 24.39
N GLN A 528 4.25 4.29 23.69
CA GLN A 528 2.91 4.28 24.30
C GLN A 528 2.29 2.88 24.32
N VAL A 529 2.53 2.06 23.30
CA VAL A 529 1.96 0.70 23.18
C VAL A 529 2.77 -0.35 23.93
N GLY A 530 4.08 -0.13 24.11
CA GLY A 530 5.10 -1.07 24.63
C GLY A 530 4.59 -2.22 25.49
N ASP A 531 4.40 -1.97 26.79
CA ASP A 531 3.99 -3.02 27.72
C ASP A 531 2.49 -3.27 27.80
N LYS A 532 1.67 -2.38 27.22
CA LYS A 532 0.21 -2.41 27.35
C LYS A 532 -0.48 -3.25 26.28
N PHE A 533 0.15 -3.43 25.12
CA PHE A 533 -0.44 -4.13 23.98
C PHE A 533 0.43 -5.29 23.51
N TYR A 534 -0.20 -6.36 23.02
CA TYR A 534 0.44 -7.32 22.14
C TYR A 534 0.54 -6.74 20.74
N ARG A 535 1.66 -6.98 20.07
CA ARG A 535 1.95 -6.52 18.71
C ARG A 535 1.89 -7.69 17.74
N PHE A 536 1.11 -7.54 16.67
CA PHE A 536 1.03 -8.50 15.57
C PHE A 536 1.34 -7.80 14.25
N ASP A 537 2.45 -8.16 13.61
CA ASP A 537 2.82 -7.63 12.30
C ASP A 537 2.16 -8.47 11.20
N LEU A 538 1.33 -7.83 10.38
CA LEU A 538 0.49 -8.51 9.40
C LEU A 538 0.61 -7.84 8.03
N ILE A 539 0.58 -8.63 6.97
CA ILE A 539 0.47 -8.11 5.60
C ILE A 539 -0.97 -7.66 5.38
N ARG A 540 -1.17 -6.38 5.06
CA ARG A 540 -2.50 -5.77 4.84
C ARG A 540 -2.85 -5.71 3.36
N LEU A 541 -1.90 -5.29 2.54
CA LEU A 541 -2.03 -5.31 1.08
C LEU A 541 -0.80 -5.99 0.49
N TRP A 542 -0.96 -6.55 -0.70
CA TRP A 542 0.13 -7.17 -1.43
C TRP A 542 -0.13 -7.18 -2.92
N TRP A 543 0.96 -7.20 -3.68
CA TRP A 543 0.98 -7.22 -5.13
C TRP A 543 1.60 -8.52 -5.62
N PRO A 544 1.24 -9.03 -6.80
CA PRO A 544 1.96 -10.15 -7.41
C PRO A 544 3.47 -9.85 -7.55
N MET A 545 4.29 -10.90 -7.51
CA MET A 545 5.75 -10.77 -7.63
C MET A 545 6.12 -10.07 -8.95
N GLN A 546 7.13 -9.20 -8.95
CA GLN A 546 7.44 -8.32 -10.09
C GLN A 546 8.71 -8.73 -10.85
N GLU A 547 9.28 -9.89 -10.56
CA GLU A 547 10.60 -10.32 -11.05
C GLU A 547 10.56 -10.70 -12.54
N TYR A 548 9.37 -10.77 -13.13
CA TYR A 548 9.17 -10.81 -14.59
C TYR A 548 9.37 -9.45 -15.26
N PHE A 549 9.57 -8.37 -14.51
CA PHE A 549 9.95 -7.08 -15.07
C PHE A 549 11.36 -7.20 -15.66
N ASN A 550 11.63 -6.46 -16.73
CA ASN A 550 12.93 -6.47 -17.41
C ASN A 550 13.36 -7.85 -17.91
N LEU A 551 12.42 -8.71 -18.32
CA LEU A 551 12.74 -9.94 -19.04
C LEU A 551 13.47 -9.60 -20.34
N ASN A 552 14.57 -10.31 -20.58
CA ASN A 552 15.32 -10.31 -21.82
C ASN A 552 15.62 -11.76 -22.23
N LEU A 553 16.14 -11.93 -23.44
CA LEU A 553 16.35 -13.27 -24.00
C LEU A 553 17.29 -14.13 -23.17
N LYS A 554 18.35 -13.53 -22.62
CA LYS A 554 19.30 -14.23 -21.77
C LYS A 554 18.64 -14.75 -20.50
N ARG A 555 17.86 -13.93 -19.79
CA ARG A 555 17.16 -14.34 -18.56
C ARG A 555 16.14 -15.46 -18.82
N VAL A 556 15.49 -15.45 -19.97
CA VAL A 556 14.55 -16.51 -20.37
C VAL A 556 15.31 -17.80 -20.66
N ASP A 557 16.41 -17.73 -21.41
CA ASP A 557 17.27 -18.88 -21.72
C ASP A 557 17.86 -19.49 -20.44
N ASP A 558 18.44 -18.65 -19.57
CA ASP A 558 19.00 -19.05 -18.27
C ASP A 558 17.94 -19.75 -17.39
N ALA A 559 16.68 -19.28 -17.42
CA ALA A 559 15.58 -19.86 -16.64
C ALA A 559 15.18 -21.26 -17.10
N PHE A 560 15.23 -21.54 -18.41
CA PHE A 560 14.95 -22.89 -18.95
C PHE A 560 16.18 -23.81 -18.93
N ALA A 561 17.39 -23.25 -18.91
CA ALA A 561 18.62 -24.01 -18.75
C ALA A 561 18.79 -24.52 -17.31
N ASP A 562 18.29 -23.78 -16.31
CA ASP A 562 18.36 -24.18 -14.90
C ASP A 562 17.23 -25.17 -14.52
N PRO A 563 17.57 -26.40 -14.06
CA PRO A 563 16.55 -27.41 -13.73
C PRO A 563 15.67 -27.04 -12.53
N GLU A 564 16.19 -26.28 -11.56
CA GLU A 564 15.45 -25.87 -10.37
C GLU A 564 14.47 -24.74 -10.70
N MET A 565 14.89 -23.77 -11.51
CA MET A 565 14.01 -22.72 -12.03
C MET A 565 12.91 -23.30 -12.92
N THR A 566 13.22 -24.25 -13.78
CA THR A 566 12.20 -24.94 -14.59
C THR A 566 11.17 -25.65 -13.72
N ARG A 567 11.63 -26.33 -12.64
CA ARG A 567 10.72 -26.93 -11.65
C ARG A 567 9.91 -25.87 -10.91
N ALA A 568 10.52 -24.75 -10.54
CA ALA A 568 9.83 -23.65 -9.89
C ALA A 568 8.71 -23.06 -10.75
N LEU A 569 8.95 -22.85 -12.05
CA LEU A 569 7.93 -22.37 -12.99
C LEU A 569 6.77 -23.37 -13.09
N TRP A 570 7.05 -24.67 -13.03
CA TRP A 570 6.01 -25.70 -12.95
C TRP A 570 5.22 -25.64 -11.63
N ASP A 571 5.90 -25.48 -10.50
CA ASP A 571 5.27 -25.37 -9.18
C ASP A 571 4.34 -24.13 -9.10
N ILE A 572 4.78 -22.99 -9.68
CA ILE A 572 3.96 -21.79 -9.83
C ILE A 572 2.75 -22.06 -10.73
N TRP A 573 2.97 -22.66 -11.90
CA TRP A 573 1.89 -22.94 -12.84
C TRP A 573 0.86 -23.91 -12.26
N TRP A 574 1.30 -24.96 -11.55
CA TRP A 574 0.45 -26.03 -11.05
C TRP A 574 -0.26 -25.69 -9.73
N ASN A 575 0.46 -25.14 -8.76
CA ASN A 575 -0.03 -24.93 -7.40
C ASN A 575 0.07 -23.48 -6.92
N ARG A 576 0.58 -22.55 -7.75
CA ARG A 576 0.86 -21.17 -7.33
C ARG A 576 1.85 -21.12 -6.16
N ASP A 577 2.75 -22.10 -6.11
CA ASP A 577 3.78 -22.21 -5.07
C ASP A 577 5.09 -21.58 -5.54
N TYR A 578 5.54 -20.54 -4.82
CA TYR A 578 6.74 -19.79 -5.12
C TYR A 578 7.93 -20.15 -4.22
N THR A 579 7.82 -21.18 -3.38
CA THR A 579 8.90 -21.62 -2.48
C THR A 579 10.13 -22.12 -3.26
N THR A 580 9.93 -22.97 -4.27
CA THR A 580 11.00 -23.42 -5.17
C THR A 580 11.56 -22.26 -5.98
N TYR A 581 10.70 -21.34 -6.45
CA TYR A 581 11.11 -20.15 -7.18
C TYR A 581 12.03 -19.25 -6.38
N THR A 582 11.69 -19.03 -5.10
CA THR A 582 12.52 -18.26 -4.17
C THR A 582 13.95 -18.80 -4.12
N ARG A 583 14.11 -20.11 -3.88
CA ARG A 583 15.43 -20.73 -3.77
C ARG A 583 16.22 -20.64 -5.07
N ALA A 584 15.58 -20.97 -6.20
CA ALA A 584 16.21 -20.89 -7.52
C ALA A 584 16.62 -19.45 -7.85
N TYR A 585 15.74 -18.48 -7.61
CA TYR A 585 16.00 -17.06 -7.88
C TYR A 585 17.14 -16.51 -7.01
N GLN A 586 17.13 -16.79 -5.70
CA GLN A 586 18.20 -16.39 -4.77
C GLN A 586 19.55 -16.95 -5.20
N ARG A 587 19.60 -18.22 -5.64
CA ARG A 587 20.82 -18.85 -6.15
C ARG A 587 21.31 -18.21 -7.44
N MET A 588 20.42 -17.97 -8.41
CA MET A 588 20.80 -17.44 -9.73
C MET A 588 21.20 -15.97 -9.69
N THR A 589 20.62 -15.18 -8.79
CA THR A 589 20.83 -13.72 -8.74
C THR A 589 21.73 -13.26 -7.59
N GLY A 590 21.96 -14.11 -6.59
CA GLY A 590 22.61 -13.75 -5.33
C GLY A 590 21.76 -12.88 -4.39
N ASN A 591 20.51 -12.56 -4.75
CA ASN A 591 19.62 -11.71 -3.97
C ASN A 591 18.94 -12.50 -2.85
N THR A 592 19.59 -12.64 -1.69
CA THR A 592 19.05 -13.37 -0.52
C THR A 592 17.95 -12.64 0.24
N GLY A 593 17.72 -11.35 -0.04
CA GLY A 593 16.70 -10.54 0.64
C GLY A 593 15.27 -10.78 0.17
N THR A 594 15.07 -11.46 -0.97
CA THR A 594 13.76 -11.63 -1.59
C THR A 594 13.21 -13.03 -1.33
N THR A 595 12.07 -13.13 -0.63
CA THR A 595 11.44 -14.41 -0.26
C THR A 595 9.96 -14.42 -0.63
N PHE A 596 9.52 -15.31 -1.51
CA PHE A 596 8.13 -15.41 -1.96
C PHE A 596 7.36 -16.48 -1.18
N THR A 597 7.26 -16.28 0.14
CA THR A 597 6.33 -17.03 1.00
C THR A 597 5.21 -16.11 1.47
N ILE A 598 4.06 -16.68 1.83
CA ILE A 598 2.86 -15.91 2.19
C ILE A 598 3.11 -14.96 3.38
N ASP A 599 3.98 -15.33 4.31
CA ASP A 599 4.36 -14.54 5.49
C ASP A 599 5.43 -13.46 5.19
N LYS A 600 6.22 -13.62 4.13
CA LYS A 600 7.38 -12.77 3.83
C LYS A 600 7.34 -12.14 2.43
N TRP A 601 6.16 -12.08 1.83
CA TRP A 601 5.98 -11.57 0.47
C TRP A 601 6.58 -10.16 0.30
N PRO A 602 7.51 -9.95 -0.66
CA PRO A 602 8.37 -8.78 -0.68
C PRO A 602 7.64 -7.53 -1.16
N VAL A 603 6.68 -7.68 -2.08
CA VAL A 603 5.87 -6.58 -2.60
C VAL A 603 4.57 -6.51 -1.81
N SER A 604 4.67 -6.00 -0.57
CA SER A 604 3.54 -5.92 0.36
C SER A 604 3.55 -4.63 1.18
N ASP A 605 2.36 -4.22 1.60
CA ASP A 605 2.12 -3.17 2.58
C ASP A 605 1.63 -3.80 3.88
N ARG A 606 2.20 -3.36 5.00
CA ARG A 606 2.05 -4.02 6.31
C ARG A 606 1.27 -3.15 7.27
N MET A 607 0.48 -3.80 8.12
CA MET A 607 -0.15 -3.19 9.28
C MET A 607 0.32 -3.87 10.54
N VAL A 608 0.33 -3.11 11.62
CA VAL A 608 0.57 -3.56 12.97
C VAL A 608 -0.77 -3.55 13.70
N PHE A 609 -1.20 -4.73 14.12
CA PHE A 609 -2.39 -4.89 14.93
C PHE A 609 -1.97 -4.98 16.40
N TYR A 610 -2.44 -4.03 17.20
CA TYR A 610 -2.22 -4.00 18.63
C TYR A 610 -3.49 -4.43 19.37
N VAL A 611 -3.35 -5.31 20.37
CA VAL A 611 -4.45 -5.71 21.27
C VAL A 611 -4.02 -5.50 22.71
N ARG A 612 -4.85 -4.82 23.51
CA ARG A 612 -4.51 -4.54 24.90
C ARG A 612 -4.39 -5.85 25.69
N LYS A 613 -3.31 -6.00 26.46
CA LYS A 613 -2.93 -7.29 27.08
C LYS A 613 -3.97 -7.79 28.11
N ASP A 614 -4.60 -6.89 28.86
CA ASP A 614 -5.67 -7.17 29.83
C ASP A 614 -6.93 -7.74 29.16
N VAL A 615 -7.25 -7.27 27.96
CA VAL A 615 -8.39 -7.76 27.16
C VAL A 615 -8.04 -9.07 26.48
N ALA A 616 -6.84 -9.16 25.89
CA ALA A 616 -6.35 -10.41 25.31
C ALA A 616 -6.30 -11.55 26.34
N ALA A 617 -5.94 -11.27 27.60
CA ALA A 617 -5.93 -12.26 28.68
C ALA A 617 -7.33 -12.84 29.01
N GLN A 618 -8.42 -12.12 28.67
CA GLN A 618 -9.79 -12.61 28.84
C GLN A 618 -10.20 -13.57 27.71
N ILE A 619 -9.41 -13.65 26.63
CA ILE A 619 -9.76 -14.35 25.39
C ILE A 619 -8.63 -15.33 25.05
N TRP A 620 -8.83 -16.58 25.46
CA TRP A 620 -7.84 -17.67 25.47
C TRP A 620 -7.18 -17.98 24.11
N ASP A 621 -7.84 -17.64 22.99
CA ASP A 621 -7.45 -18.04 21.64
C ASP A 621 -6.32 -17.19 21.01
N PHE A 622 -5.90 -16.09 21.65
CA PHE A 622 -4.83 -15.20 21.14
C PHE A 622 -3.39 -15.69 21.40
N GLY A 623 -3.19 -16.98 21.73
CA GLY A 623 -1.84 -17.57 21.87
C GLY A 623 -1.09 -17.15 23.14
N VAL A 624 -1.80 -16.67 24.18
CA VAL A 624 -1.22 -16.39 25.50
C VAL A 624 -1.09 -17.68 26.32
N GLY A 625 -0.17 -18.55 25.93
CA GLY A 625 0.24 -19.69 26.75
C GLY A 625 0.70 -19.19 28.13
N THR A 626 -0.01 -19.61 29.19
CA THR A 626 0.26 -19.37 30.63
C THR A 626 0.95 -18.04 30.96
N ALA A 627 0.58 -16.96 30.29
CA ALA A 627 1.08 -15.65 30.63
C ALA A 627 0.35 -15.23 31.91
N ARG A 628 1.04 -15.35 33.05
CA ARG A 628 0.67 -14.56 34.22
C ARG A 628 0.48 -13.14 33.73
N VAL A 629 -0.65 -12.53 34.08
CA VAL A 629 -0.79 -11.08 34.09
C VAL A 629 0.48 -10.57 34.74
N SER A 630 1.35 -9.95 33.95
CA SER A 630 2.41 -9.12 34.50
C SER A 630 1.65 -8.09 35.33
N SER A 631 1.71 -8.24 36.66
CA SER A 631 1.31 -7.17 37.54
C SER A 631 1.95 -5.89 37.01
N LEU A 632 1.19 -4.79 36.98
CA LEU A 632 1.70 -3.44 36.71
C LEU A 632 3.17 -3.35 37.14
N PRO A 633 4.09 -2.82 36.30
CA PRO A 633 5.51 -2.79 36.61
C PRO A 633 5.66 -2.37 38.07
N VAL A 634 6.13 -3.31 38.90
CA VAL A 634 6.20 -3.11 40.35
C VAL A 634 7.11 -1.91 40.52
N ASP A 635 6.58 -0.84 41.11
CA ASP A 635 7.32 0.38 41.38
C ASP A 635 8.60 0.01 42.15
N PRO A 636 9.79 -0.02 41.49
CA PRO A 636 11.00 -0.59 42.10
C PRO A 636 11.46 0.25 43.29
N PHE A 637 10.92 1.47 43.41
CA PHE A 637 11.19 2.40 44.47
C PHE A 637 10.37 2.15 45.74
N ALA A 638 9.34 1.30 45.68
CA ALA A 638 8.52 0.97 46.84
C ALA A 638 9.31 0.19 47.90
N GLU A 639 10.18 -0.72 47.47
CA GLU A 639 11.07 -1.50 48.36
C GLU A 639 12.30 -0.70 48.81
N LEU A 640 12.69 0.33 48.05
CA LEU A 640 13.83 1.21 48.34
C LEU A 640 13.44 2.43 49.20
N ARG A 641 12.23 2.43 49.78
CA ARG A 641 11.70 3.60 50.50
C ARG A 641 12.35 3.77 51.88
N CYS A 642 12.94 4.93 52.10
CA CYS A 642 13.47 5.38 53.37
C CYS A 642 12.41 6.13 54.17
N ASP A 643 11.72 5.43 55.08
CA ASP A 643 10.70 6.04 55.94
C ASP A 643 11.29 6.95 57.05
N THR A 644 12.59 6.79 57.36
CA THR A 644 13.32 7.61 58.34
C THR A 644 13.92 8.89 57.77
N CYS A 645 13.93 9.06 56.44
CA CYS A 645 14.45 10.24 55.77
C CYS A 645 13.48 11.41 55.96
N ALA A 646 13.81 12.32 56.87
CA ALA A 646 12.97 13.46 57.24
C ALA A 646 13.78 14.76 57.22
N ALA A 647 13.11 15.87 56.95
CA ALA A 647 13.74 17.19 56.97
C ALA A 647 14.21 17.52 58.39
N GLU A 648 15.38 18.16 58.51
CA GLU A 648 15.90 18.67 59.79
C GLU A 648 15.32 20.04 60.16
N LEU A 649 14.91 20.81 59.15
CA LEU A 649 14.40 22.16 59.30
C LEU A 649 13.33 22.45 58.24
N VAL A 650 12.25 23.08 58.68
CA VAL A 650 11.31 23.77 57.80
C VAL A 650 11.67 25.25 57.83
N LEU A 651 12.01 25.83 56.68
CA LEU A 651 12.38 27.24 56.60
C LEU A 651 11.18 28.14 56.98
N PRO A 652 11.42 29.29 57.62
CA PRO A 652 10.40 30.03 58.37
C PRO A 652 9.25 30.54 57.49
N ALA A 653 8.02 30.43 58.01
CA ALA A 653 6.77 30.81 57.35
C ALA A 653 6.53 32.34 57.22
N GLU A 654 7.45 33.17 57.73
CA GLU A 654 7.28 34.62 57.85
C GLU A 654 7.11 35.34 56.50
N THR A 655 7.55 34.73 55.40
CA THR A 655 7.48 35.30 54.05
C THR A 655 6.16 34.99 53.32
N ALA A 656 5.32 34.08 53.83
CA ALA A 656 4.08 33.61 53.21
C ALA A 656 4.27 33.18 51.73
N LEU A 657 5.10 32.16 51.50
CA LEU A 657 5.35 31.60 50.16
C LEU A 657 4.06 31.07 49.51
N ASN A 658 3.99 31.11 48.18
CA ASN A 658 2.85 30.63 47.41
C ASN A 658 3.32 29.81 46.20
N ALA A 659 3.16 28.49 46.30
CA ALA A 659 3.63 27.52 45.33
C ALA A 659 5.10 27.74 44.90
N PRO A 660 6.07 27.79 45.84
CA PRO A 660 7.48 27.95 45.49
C PRO A 660 7.93 26.78 44.59
N ARG A 661 8.51 27.07 43.43
CA ARG A 661 8.96 26.02 42.48
C ARG A 661 10.47 25.88 42.49
N GLY A 662 11.22 26.63 41.69
CA GLY A 662 12.67 26.45 41.55
C GLY A 662 13.47 26.95 42.75
N LEU A 663 14.61 26.28 42.95
CA LEU A 663 15.59 26.57 43.99
C LEU A 663 16.99 26.66 43.36
N ALA A 664 17.80 27.59 43.86
CA ALA A 664 19.24 27.65 43.59
C ALA A 664 19.99 28.03 44.86
N VAL A 665 21.22 27.54 45.00
CA VAL A 665 22.09 27.90 46.11
C VAL A 665 23.37 28.52 45.55
N ASP A 666 23.78 29.66 46.09
CA ASP A 666 25.02 30.32 45.67
C ASP A 666 26.28 29.76 46.37
N ALA A 667 27.43 30.34 46.04
CA ALA A 667 28.72 29.91 46.56
C ALA A 667 28.87 30.09 48.08
N ASP A 668 28.11 31.02 48.68
CA ASP A 668 28.11 31.37 50.10
C ASP A 668 27.06 30.58 50.90
N GLY A 669 26.21 29.80 50.20
CA GLY A 669 25.17 28.97 50.80
C GLY A 669 23.81 29.67 50.92
N ASN A 670 23.62 30.84 50.31
CA ASN A 670 22.32 31.50 50.29
C ASN A 670 21.37 30.77 49.34
N LEU A 671 20.13 30.55 49.79
CA LEU A 671 19.08 29.88 49.05
C LEU A 671 18.19 30.90 48.34
N TYR A 672 18.10 30.80 47.02
CA TYR A 672 17.25 31.60 46.16
C TYR A 672 16.03 30.78 45.77
N VAL A 673 14.86 31.36 45.97
CA VAL A 673 13.57 30.67 45.84
C VAL A 673 12.68 31.42 44.88
N ALA A 674 12.25 30.75 43.82
CA ALA A 674 11.21 31.28 42.94
C ALA A 674 9.84 31.12 43.62
N ASP A 675 9.34 32.21 44.21
CA ASP A 675 8.02 32.28 44.86
C ASP A 675 6.94 32.49 43.80
N THR A 676 6.69 31.42 43.05
CA THR A 676 6.06 31.44 41.72
C THR A 676 4.75 32.21 41.68
N ARG A 677 3.78 31.91 42.54
CA ARG A 677 2.46 32.58 42.48
C ARG A 677 2.46 33.98 43.08
N ASN A 678 3.51 34.35 43.82
CA ASN A 678 3.71 35.71 44.29
C ASN A 678 4.56 36.55 43.32
N GLY A 679 5.05 35.97 42.21
CA GLY A 679 5.76 36.69 41.15
C GLY A 679 7.03 37.40 41.63
N ARG A 680 7.80 36.75 42.49
CA ARG A 680 9.04 37.30 43.09
C ARG A 680 10.06 36.22 43.37
N VAL A 681 11.29 36.63 43.69
CA VAL A 681 12.35 35.76 44.22
C VAL A 681 12.60 36.12 45.68
N VAL A 682 12.69 35.11 46.53
CA VAL A 682 12.97 35.24 47.97
C VAL A 682 14.34 34.63 48.26
N ILE A 683 15.17 35.33 49.03
CA ILE A 683 16.52 34.89 49.40
C ILE A 683 16.56 34.60 50.90
N TYR A 684 17.12 33.44 51.25
CA TYR A 684 17.45 33.05 52.61
C TYR A 684 18.96 32.85 52.74
N ASP A 685 19.52 33.08 53.93
CA ASP A 685 20.91 32.71 54.22
C ASP A 685 21.08 31.20 54.46
N ALA A 686 22.32 30.78 54.67
CA ALA A 686 22.70 29.38 54.89
C ALA A 686 22.06 28.76 56.16
N GLU A 687 21.70 29.60 57.13
CA GLU A 687 21.03 29.22 58.37
C GLU A 687 19.52 29.09 58.17
N GLY A 688 18.98 29.75 57.15
CA GLY A 688 17.57 29.73 56.76
C GLY A 688 16.79 30.98 57.15
N ASN A 689 17.46 32.06 57.52
CA ASN A 689 16.81 33.33 57.83
C ASN A 689 16.53 34.10 56.55
N PHE A 690 15.38 34.79 56.52
CA PHE A 690 15.02 35.65 55.40
C PHE A 690 16.00 36.83 55.29
N GLN A 691 16.50 37.07 54.07
CA GLN A 691 17.43 38.16 53.77
C GLN A 691 16.73 39.29 53.01
N ARG A 692 16.21 39.00 51.82
CA ARG A 692 15.50 39.98 50.98
C ARG A 692 14.61 39.31 49.94
N THR A 693 13.81 40.13 49.26
CA THR A 693 12.99 39.77 48.11
C THR A 693 13.23 40.76 46.98
N PHE A 694 13.18 40.29 45.73
CA PHE A 694 13.16 41.15 44.56
C PHE A 694 12.20 40.61 43.50
N GLY A 695 11.88 41.45 42.52
CA GLY A 695 10.85 41.18 41.53
C GLY A 695 9.46 41.62 41.98
N THR A 696 8.65 42.05 41.02
CA THR A 696 7.25 42.47 41.26
C THR A 696 6.31 41.58 40.47
N PRO A 697 5.16 41.17 41.05
CA PRO A 697 4.21 40.32 40.35
C PRO A 697 3.58 41.08 39.18
N ASN A 698 3.42 40.39 38.05
CA ASN A 698 2.60 40.92 36.96
C ASN A 698 1.12 40.95 37.38
N LEU A 699 0.51 42.15 37.37
CA LEU A 699 -0.91 42.35 37.67
C LEU A 699 -1.80 42.36 36.41
N SER A 700 -1.22 42.28 35.22
CA SER A 700 -1.96 42.21 33.94
C SER A 700 -2.67 40.88 33.79
N ALA A 701 -3.95 40.93 33.39
CA ALA A 701 -4.73 39.75 33.02
C ALA A 701 -4.42 39.28 31.57
N ASP A 702 -3.83 40.13 30.73
CA ASP A 702 -3.46 39.77 29.36
C ASP A 702 -2.13 39.00 29.35
N PRO A 703 -2.11 37.75 28.87
CA PRO A 703 -0.92 36.93 28.85
C PRO A 703 0.17 37.39 27.88
N ASN A 704 -0.14 38.29 26.95
CA ASN A 704 0.78 38.74 25.90
C ASN A 704 1.52 40.04 26.27
N VAL A 705 1.20 40.66 27.41
CA VAL A 705 1.89 41.85 27.88
C VAL A 705 3.25 41.44 28.44
N ILE A 706 4.32 41.80 27.73
CA ILE A 706 5.69 41.65 28.22
C ILE A 706 5.91 42.73 29.28
N GLY A 707 6.02 42.33 30.55
CA GLY A 707 6.28 43.25 31.65
C GLY A 707 7.64 43.95 31.52
N GLU A 708 7.78 45.12 32.16
CA GLU A 708 9.07 45.80 32.30
C GLU A 708 10.11 44.89 32.99
N LEU A 709 11.40 45.25 32.89
CA LEU A 709 12.46 44.53 33.60
C LEU A 709 12.19 44.55 35.10
N GLY A 710 12.29 43.39 35.75
CA GLY A 710 11.97 43.21 37.17
C GLY A 710 10.52 42.82 37.46
N VAL A 711 9.60 42.89 36.50
CA VAL A 711 8.25 42.30 36.63
C VAL A 711 8.32 40.83 36.25
N LEU A 712 7.89 39.93 37.13
CA LEU A 712 7.90 38.47 36.93
C LEU A 712 6.48 37.92 36.87
N ARG A 713 6.28 36.89 36.04
CA ARG A 713 4.99 36.19 35.93
C ARG A 713 5.22 34.69 36.05
N GLU A 714 4.90 34.19 37.25
CA GLU A 714 5.10 32.80 37.61
C GLU A 714 6.54 32.34 37.26
N PRO A 715 7.57 32.89 37.93
CA PRO A 715 8.94 32.43 37.76
C PRO A 715 9.05 30.99 38.27
N TRP A 716 9.68 30.10 37.48
CA TRP A 716 9.85 28.69 37.85
C TRP A 716 11.30 28.37 38.14
N GLY A 717 12.15 28.29 37.11
CA GLY A 717 13.57 27.99 37.23
C GLY A 717 14.39 29.18 37.72
N ILE A 718 15.42 28.89 38.53
CA ILE A 718 16.39 29.88 38.98
C ILE A 718 17.79 29.25 39.00
N ALA A 719 18.79 30.04 38.63
CA ALA A 719 20.20 29.68 38.74
C ALA A 719 21.03 30.90 39.16
N VAL A 720 22.11 30.67 39.89
CA VAL A 720 23.08 31.70 40.27
C VAL A 720 24.44 31.28 39.72
N ASP A 721 25.10 32.17 38.98
CA ASP A 721 26.43 31.90 38.44
C ASP A 721 27.54 32.17 39.48
N SER A 722 28.79 31.83 39.12
CA SER A 722 29.94 32.05 39.99
C SER A 722 30.26 33.53 40.26
N ASN A 723 29.69 34.47 39.51
CA ASN A 723 29.85 35.91 39.69
C ASN A 723 28.69 36.54 40.50
N GLY A 724 27.72 35.73 40.93
CA GLY A 724 26.53 36.18 41.64
C GLY A 724 25.44 36.78 40.75
N LEU A 725 25.49 36.56 39.43
CA LEU A 725 24.38 36.88 38.54
C LEU A 725 23.27 35.85 38.69
N ILE A 726 22.03 36.33 38.79
CA ILE A 726 20.85 35.50 39.03
C ILE A 726 20.05 35.42 37.74
N PHE A 727 19.87 34.22 37.22
CA PHE A 727 19.09 33.92 36.02
C PHE A 727 17.75 33.33 36.43
N VAL A 728 16.66 33.94 35.99
CA VAL A 728 15.29 33.54 36.33
C VAL A 728 14.54 33.18 35.05
N ALA A 729 14.01 31.96 35.00
CA ALA A 729 13.08 31.55 33.96
C ALA A 729 11.70 32.13 34.25
N ASP A 730 11.39 33.23 33.58
CA ASP A 730 10.12 33.97 33.67
C ASP A 730 9.09 33.31 32.75
N THR A 731 8.61 32.14 33.18
CA THR A 731 7.97 31.12 32.36
C THR A 731 6.84 31.65 31.50
N TRP A 732 5.95 32.45 32.08
CA TRP A 732 4.76 32.94 31.37
C TRP A 732 4.90 34.36 30.81
N HIS A 733 6.10 34.94 30.87
CA HIS A 733 6.53 35.99 29.95
C HIS A 733 7.44 35.44 28.83
N HIS A 734 7.66 34.11 28.79
CA HIS A 734 8.42 33.44 27.74
C HIS A 734 9.85 33.99 27.57
N ARG A 735 10.52 34.32 28.67
CA ARG A 735 11.85 34.95 28.66
C ARG A 735 12.73 34.47 29.82
N ILE A 736 14.04 34.69 29.69
CA ILE A 736 14.98 34.63 30.80
C ILE A 736 15.28 36.07 31.25
N GLN A 737 15.16 36.35 32.54
CA GLN A 737 15.58 37.62 33.14
C GLN A 737 16.83 37.43 33.98
N VAL A 738 17.76 38.38 33.89
CA VAL A 738 19.02 38.38 34.66
C VAL A 738 19.05 39.55 35.63
N PHE A 739 19.40 39.25 36.87
CA PHE A 739 19.53 40.21 37.96
C PHE A 739 20.95 40.21 38.50
N ALA A 740 21.38 41.37 39.01
CA ALA A 740 22.57 41.46 39.83
C ALA A 740 22.35 40.77 41.18
N ASN A 741 23.43 40.50 41.92
CA ASN A 741 23.37 39.86 43.23
C ASN A 741 22.41 40.62 44.17
N ASP A 742 22.41 41.96 44.15
CA ASP A 742 21.51 42.78 44.96
C ASP A 742 20.02 42.73 44.56
N GLY A 743 19.66 42.04 43.47
CA GLY A 743 18.30 41.92 42.95
C GLY A 743 17.92 42.99 41.93
N THR A 744 18.85 43.85 41.51
CA THR A 744 18.62 44.83 40.44
C THR A 744 18.46 44.12 39.09
N PRO A 745 17.37 44.35 38.33
CA PRO A 745 17.22 43.75 37.01
C PRO A 745 18.20 44.36 36.01
N LEU A 746 18.93 43.52 35.29
CA LEU A 746 19.98 43.95 34.35
C LEU A 746 19.54 43.85 32.89
N ARG A 747 19.03 42.68 32.51
CA ARG A 747 18.62 42.38 31.12
C ARG A 747 17.63 41.24 31.07
N ALA A 748 17.01 41.06 29.91
CA ALA A 748 16.20 39.89 29.61
C ALA A 748 16.28 39.56 28.13
N TRP A 749 16.08 38.29 27.79
CA TRP A 749 15.89 37.88 26.40
C TRP A 749 14.77 36.85 26.28
N GLY A 750 14.08 36.96 25.16
CA GLY A 750 13.05 36.01 24.73
C GLY A 750 11.65 36.58 24.69
N PHE A 751 10.81 35.87 23.95
CA PHE A 751 9.42 36.18 23.68
C PHE A 751 8.67 34.90 23.32
N PHE A 752 7.35 34.94 23.34
CA PHE A 752 6.52 33.79 22.97
C PHE A 752 6.76 33.38 21.51
N GLU A 753 7.27 32.17 21.31
CA GLU A 753 7.39 31.56 19.99
C GLU A 753 7.07 30.07 20.10
N GLN A 754 6.13 29.62 19.26
CA GLN A 754 5.87 28.20 19.05
C GLN A 754 6.66 27.70 17.85
N ALA A 755 7.71 26.92 18.10
CA ALA A 755 8.51 26.30 17.06
C ALA A 755 7.70 25.20 16.33
N LEU A 756 7.49 25.38 15.03
CA LEU A 756 6.90 24.38 14.12
C LEU A 756 8.01 23.52 13.49
N PRO A 757 7.76 22.24 13.17
CA PRO A 757 8.81 21.31 12.72
C PRO A 757 9.59 21.73 11.45
N GLU A 758 8.99 22.59 10.61
CA GLU A 758 9.53 22.98 9.29
C GLU A 758 10.13 24.39 9.27
N VAL A 759 10.08 25.13 10.38
CA VAL A 759 10.57 26.52 10.46
C VAL A 759 11.70 26.59 11.48
N VAL A 760 12.86 27.09 11.06
CA VAL A 760 13.95 27.44 11.98
C VAL A 760 13.45 28.60 12.85
N GLY A 761 13.10 28.30 14.09
CA GLY A 761 12.61 29.31 15.04
C GLY A 761 13.69 30.36 15.37
N SER A 762 13.25 31.51 15.86
CA SER A 762 14.11 32.59 16.36
C SER A 762 15.15 32.09 17.36
N ALA A 763 16.34 32.68 17.37
CA ALA A 763 17.43 32.36 18.30
C ALA A 763 17.05 32.58 19.78
N VAL A 764 16.06 33.44 20.06
CA VAL A 764 15.64 33.79 21.42
C VAL A 764 14.16 33.50 21.71
N GLY A 765 13.41 32.94 20.77
CA GLY A 765 12.01 32.59 21.03
C GLY A 765 11.86 31.38 21.96
N PHE A 766 10.91 31.45 22.89
CA PHE A 766 10.60 30.40 23.85
C PHE A 766 9.11 30.13 23.94
N TYR A 767 8.75 28.90 24.31
CA TYR A 767 7.41 28.56 24.76
C TYR A 767 7.49 28.00 26.18
N GLY A 768 7.44 28.89 27.16
CA GLY A 768 7.35 28.51 28.56
C GLY A 768 8.65 27.89 29.04
N PRO A 769 9.74 28.68 29.14
CA PRO A 769 10.99 28.18 29.71
C PRO A 769 10.76 27.87 31.19
N ARG A 770 11.06 26.64 31.64
CA ARG A 770 10.68 26.18 33.00
C ARG A 770 11.84 25.96 33.95
N ASP A 771 13.03 25.67 33.41
CA ASP A 771 14.24 25.56 34.21
C ASP A 771 15.42 26.24 33.52
N VAL A 772 16.38 26.69 34.33
CA VAL A 772 17.62 27.32 33.88
C VAL A 772 18.77 26.84 34.76
N LYS A 773 19.91 26.51 34.15
CA LYS A 773 21.17 26.16 34.84
C LYS A 773 22.33 26.89 34.18
N VAL A 774 23.33 27.26 34.97
CA VAL A 774 24.54 27.92 34.48
C VAL A 774 25.74 27.07 34.86
N ASP A 775 26.61 26.79 33.89
CA ASP A 775 27.86 26.07 34.14
C ASP A 775 29.01 27.02 34.55
N SER A 776 30.12 26.46 35.01
CA SER A 776 31.32 27.20 35.43
C SER A 776 31.94 28.04 34.30
N SER A 777 31.72 27.63 33.05
CA SER A 777 32.16 28.34 31.84
C SER A 777 31.25 29.52 31.50
N GLY A 778 30.08 29.62 32.12
CA GLY A 778 29.10 30.67 31.87
C GLY A 778 28.06 30.33 30.80
N ARG A 779 27.99 29.07 30.34
CA ARG A 779 26.89 28.65 29.46
C ARG A 779 25.60 28.55 30.25
N VAL A 780 24.53 29.09 29.70
CA VAL A 780 23.19 29.11 30.28
C VAL A 780 22.31 28.10 29.55
N PHE A 781 21.94 27.01 30.22
CA PHE A 781 21.08 25.95 29.70
C PHE A 781 19.64 26.21 30.12
N VAL A 782 18.73 26.32 29.16
CA VAL A 782 17.33 26.68 29.36
C VAL A 782 16.43 25.57 28.83
N ALA A 783 15.56 25.03 29.69
CA ALA A 783 14.54 24.08 29.26
C ALA A 783 13.38 24.81 28.58
N ASP A 784 13.40 24.88 27.25
CA ASP A 784 12.34 25.47 26.41
C ASP A 784 11.18 24.46 26.24
N THR A 785 10.42 24.27 27.31
CA THR A 785 9.58 23.08 27.49
C THR A 785 8.48 22.96 26.44
N GLY A 786 7.79 24.05 26.09
CA GLY A 786 6.72 24.05 25.10
C GLY A 786 7.23 23.74 23.70
N ASN A 787 8.46 24.13 23.37
CA ASN A 787 9.11 23.81 22.10
C ASN A 787 9.87 22.48 22.10
N LYS A 788 9.89 21.77 23.24
CA LYS A 788 10.38 20.39 23.35
C LYS A 788 11.90 20.28 23.07
N ARG A 789 12.68 21.22 23.60
CA ARG A 789 14.15 21.29 23.46
C ARG A 789 14.81 21.93 24.67
N VAL A 790 16.12 21.78 24.79
CA VAL A 790 16.95 22.60 25.70
C VAL A 790 17.76 23.57 24.84
N ARG A 791 17.83 24.83 25.23
CA ARG A 791 18.61 25.86 24.53
C ARG A 791 19.81 26.29 25.35
N VAL A 792 20.94 26.48 24.68
CA VAL A 792 22.20 26.88 25.32
C VAL A 792 22.59 28.28 24.84
N TYR A 793 22.90 29.15 25.79
CA TYR A 793 23.30 30.54 25.57
C TYR A 793 24.65 30.84 26.24
N ASP A 794 25.30 31.92 25.86
CA ASP A 794 26.36 32.53 26.68
C ASP A 794 25.77 33.35 27.84
N ARG A 795 26.64 33.94 28.69
CA ARG A 795 26.20 34.76 29.82
C ARG A 795 25.40 35.96 29.35
N GLU A 796 25.75 36.56 28.22
CA GLU A 796 25.13 37.77 27.68
C GLU A 796 23.73 37.52 27.09
N GLY A 797 23.39 36.26 26.81
CA GLY A 797 22.10 35.84 26.25
C GLY A 797 22.14 35.60 24.73
N ASN A 798 23.33 35.48 24.14
CA ASN A 798 23.48 35.09 22.75
C ASN A 798 23.34 33.57 22.62
N TRP A 799 22.56 33.13 21.64
CA TRP A 799 22.30 31.72 21.38
C TRP A 799 23.55 31.01 20.87
N LEU A 800 23.84 29.83 21.43
CA LEU A 800 24.95 28.98 21.02
C LEU A 800 24.46 27.77 20.20
N TYR A 801 23.58 26.94 20.77
CA TYR A 801 23.01 25.75 20.13
C TYR A 801 21.79 25.21 20.90
N ASP A 802 21.06 24.28 20.27
CA ASP A 802 19.94 23.55 20.87
C ASP A 802 20.35 22.09 21.14
N ILE A 803 19.88 21.52 22.25
CA ILE A 803 20.04 20.12 22.64
C ILE A 803 18.67 19.42 22.61
N GLY A 804 18.65 18.26 21.96
CA GLY A 804 17.43 17.47 21.75
C GLY A 804 16.51 18.07 20.68
N LYS A 805 15.55 17.27 20.24
CA LYS A 805 14.49 17.66 19.28
C LYS A 805 13.15 17.12 19.74
N ARG A 806 12.05 17.70 19.25
CA ARG A 806 10.70 17.17 19.51
C ARG A 806 10.61 15.70 19.07
N GLY A 807 10.16 14.82 19.97
CA GLY A 807 9.87 13.42 19.67
C GLY A 807 9.99 12.49 20.88
N THR A 808 9.77 11.20 20.66
CA THR A 808 9.77 10.12 21.67
C THR A 808 10.96 9.16 21.53
N GLU A 809 11.66 9.18 20.40
CA GLU A 809 12.88 8.39 20.12
C GLU A 809 14.03 8.72 21.09
N PRO A 810 15.02 7.84 21.32
CA PRO A 810 16.19 8.15 22.15
C PRO A 810 16.88 9.46 21.77
N GLY A 811 17.11 10.35 22.75
CA GLY A 811 17.69 11.69 22.52
C GLY A 811 16.71 12.74 21.98
N ALA A 812 15.47 12.37 21.67
CA ALA A 812 14.37 13.31 21.48
C ALA A 812 13.70 13.64 22.82
N LEU A 813 13.21 14.88 22.96
CA LEU A 813 12.64 15.40 24.18
C LEU A 813 11.14 15.64 24.01
N PHE A 814 10.37 15.36 25.07
CA PHE A 814 8.97 15.75 25.16
C PHE A 814 8.67 16.38 26.51
N GLU A 815 8.42 17.69 26.47
CA GLU A 815 8.24 18.55 27.66
C GLU A 815 9.41 18.41 28.65
N PRO A 816 10.63 18.80 28.25
CA PRO A 816 11.78 18.85 29.16
C PRO A 816 11.56 19.89 30.25
N VAL A 817 11.67 19.51 31.53
CA VAL A 817 11.47 20.41 32.67
C VAL A 817 12.76 20.59 33.44
N GLY A 818 13.07 19.72 34.40
CA GLY A 818 14.27 19.84 35.23
C GLY A 818 15.57 19.53 34.50
N LEU A 819 16.60 20.31 34.79
CA LEU A 819 17.96 20.15 34.28
C LEU A 819 18.95 19.96 35.43
N ALA A 820 19.92 19.04 35.28
CA ALA A 820 21.07 18.94 36.18
C ALA A 820 22.37 18.78 35.37
N ILE A 821 23.42 19.49 35.76
CA ILE A 821 24.72 19.53 35.07
C ILE A 821 25.75 18.82 35.94
N ASN A 822 26.44 17.83 35.39
CA ASN A 822 27.62 17.21 35.97
C ASN A 822 28.86 17.65 35.20
N GLU A 823 29.51 18.72 35.66
CA GLU A 823 30.69 19.27 34.99
C GLU A 823 31.91 18.34 35.06
N ARG A 824 31.97 17.46 36.06
CA ARG A 824 33.08 16.51 36.22
C ARG A 824 33.06 15.39 35.18
N THR A 825 31.87 15.00 34.73
CA THR A 825 31.67 13.97 33.70
C THR A 825 31.25 14.56 32.35
N ASN A 826 31.04 15.87 32.26
CA ASN A 826 30.54 16.58 31.09
C ASN A 826 29.14 16.11 30.66
N GLU A 827 28.22 15.92 31.62
CA GLU A 827 26.88 15.37 31.38
C GLU A 827 25.76 16.35 31.76
N LEU A 828 24.73 16.43 30.90
CA LEU A 828 23.47 17.12 31.14
C LEU A 828 22.35 16.08 31.29
N PHE A 829 21.70 16.08 32.45
CA PHE A 829 20.52 15.27 32.72
C PHE A 829 19.27 16.12 32.48
N VAL A 830 18.33 15.60 31.70
CA VAL A 830 17.11 16.29 31.29
C VAL A 830 15.89 15.45 31.67
N ALA A 831 14.99 16.01 32.47
CA ALA A 831 13.74 15.37 32.81
C ALA A 831 12.73 15.49 31.66
N SER A 832 12.61 14.44 30.86
CA SER A 832 11.75 14.36 29.67
C SER A 832 10.36 13.88 30.10
N THR A 833 9.63 14.77 30.77
CA THR A 833 8.43 14.45 31.59
C THR A 833 7.43 13.53 30.89
N TRP A 834 7.11 13.81 29.62
CA TRP A 834 6.09 13.06 28.88
C TRP A 834 6.65 11.87 28.10
N ASN A 835 7.97 11.85 27.89
CA ASN A 835 8.67 10.62 27.52
C ASN A 835 8.89 9.70 28.74
N LYS A 836 8.55 10.18 29.95
CA LYS A 836 8.58 9.43 31.22
C LYS A 836 9.96 8.90 31.56
N ARG A 837 11.00 9.64 31.19
CA ARG A 837 12.40 9.21 31.32
C ARG A 837 13.34 10.37 31.59
N ILE A 838 14.52 10.05 32.07
CA ILE A 838 15.64 11.00 32.12
C ILE A 838 16.49 10.76 30.88
N ASP A 839 16.65 11.80 30.06
CA ASP A 839 17.55 11.80 28.92
C ASP A 839 18.89 12.43 29.34
N VAL A 840 20.00 11.77 29.05
CA VAL A 840 21.36 12.25 29.38
C VAL A 840 22.11 12.58 28.09
N PHE A 841 22.67 13.78 28.04
CA PHE A 841 23.47 14.30 26.94
C PHE A 841 24.85 14.71 27.43
N THR A 842 25.80 14.91 26.52
CA THR A 842 26.98 15.74 26.80
C THR A 842 26.56 17.21 26.91
N LEU A 843 27.39 18.06 27.51
CA LEU A 843 27.11 19.51 27.56
C LEU A 843 27.10 20.16 26.17
N GLU A 844 27.68 19.49 25.16
CA GLU A 844 27.66 19.89 23.74
C GLU A 844 26.44 19.34 22.98
N GLY A 845 25.58 18.56 23.64
CA GLY A 845 24.30 18.10 23.09
C GLY A 845 24.29 16.72 22.44
N GLN A 846 25.36 15.92 22.59
CA GLN A 846 25.37 14.55 22.10
C GLN A 846 24.60 13.65 23.05
N TYR A 847 23.63 12.87 22.55
CA TYR A 847 22.89 11.93 23.38
C TYR A 847 23.80 10.79 23.87
N LEU A 848 23.70 10.48 25.17
CA LEU A 848 24.48 9.42 25.82
C LEU A 848 23.60 8.22 26.18
N ARG A 849 22.55 8.43 26.98
CA ARG A 849 21.70 7.35 27.53
C ARG A 849 20.37 7.90 28.03
N SER A 850 19.43 7.01 28.34
CA SER A 850 18.21 7.34 29.07
C SER A 850 17.71 6.15 29.88
N TRP A 851 16.87 6.41 30.88
CA TRP A 851 16.15 5.39 31.64
C TRP A 851 14.78 5.91 32.10
N ASP A 852 13.83 5.00 32.18
CA ASP A 852 12.43 5.30 32.50
C ASP A 852 12.23 5.60 33.99
N ILE A 853 11.25 6.46 34.28
CA ILE A 853 10.80 6.82 35.62
C ILE A 853 9.36 6.34 35.79
N ILE A 854 9.19 5.17 36.38
CA ILE A 854 7.88 4.49 36.55
C ILE A 854 6.85 5.36 37.28
N GLY A 855 7.28 6.22 38.21
CA GLY A 855 6.41 7.18 38.90
C GLY A 855 5.70 8.18 37.99
N TRP A 856 6.29 8.53 36.85
CA TRP A 856 5.71 9.49 35.90
C TRP A 856 4.66 8.87 34.97
N TYR A 857 4.28 7.60 35.17
CA TYR A 857 3.34 6.89 34.30
C TYR A 857 1.84 7.12 34.62
N GLY A 858 1.51 7.80 35.72
CA GLY A 858 0.14 7.98 36.18
C GLY A 858 -0.36 9.42 36.12
N THR A 859 -0.94 9.83 34.98
CA THR A 859 -2.17 10.64 34.84
C THR A 859 -2.39 10.99 33.35
N SER A 860 -3.66 11.05 32.93
CA SER A 860 -4.06 11.61 31.62
C SER A 860 -3.76 13.12 31.59
N PRO A 861 -3.51 13.76 30.43
CA PRO A 861 -3.41 15.23 30.32
C PRO A 861 -4.58 15.99 30.96
N SER A 862 -5.73 15.32 31.12
CA SER A 862 -6.93 15.86 31.75
C SER A 862 -6.93 15.80 33.30
N GLN A 863 -5.94 15.12 33.90
CA GLN A 863 -5.76 14.98 35.36
C GLN A 863 -4.37 15.44 35.85
N ASP A 864 -3.59 16.12 35.00
CA ASP A 864 -2.27 16.66 35.36
C ASP A 864 -2.38 17.69 36.50
N SER A 865 -2.00 17.31 37.72
CA SER A 865 -1.92 18.19 38.90
C SER A 865 -0.74 19.17 38.88
N GLY A 866 0.03 19.19 37.80
CA GLY A 866 1.24 20.00 37.66
C GLY A 866 2.52 19.17 37.75
N ASN A 867 2.54 17.98 37.14
CA ASN A 867 3.68 17.07 37.10
C ASN A 867 4.86 17.71 36.34
N ARG A 868 5.79 18.29 37.10
CA ARG A 868 6.91 19.07 36.61
C ARG A 868 8.16 18.66 37.41
N PRO A 869 8.81 17.55 37.02
CA PRO A 869 9.94 17.00 37.77
C PRO A 869 11.18 17.90 37.67
N TYR A 870 11.86 18.06 38.80
CA TYR A 870 13.12 18.77 38.93
C TYR A 870 14.24 17.79 39.26
N LEU A 871 15.45 18.15 38.84
CA LEU A 871 16.66 17.34 38.99
C LEU A 871 17.72 18.13 39.77
N ALA A 872 18.44 17.48 40.66
CA ALA A 872 19.69 18.00 41.22
C ALA A 872 20.71 16.89 41.42
N LEU A 873 21.97 17.22 41.18
CA LEU A 873 23.10 16.36 41.55
C LEU A 873 23.63 16.79 42.91
N ASP A 874 24.09 15.82 43.68
CA ASP A 874 24.83 16.11 44.90
C ASP A 874 26.18 16.80 44.57
N PRO A 875 26.82 17.47 45.55
CA PRO A 875 28.08 18.19 45.32
C PRO A 875 29.25 17.30 44.88
N SER A 876 29.19 15.98 45.10
CA SER A 876 30.14 14.99 44.60
C SER A 876 29.75 14.39 43.25
N GLY A 877 28.58 14.73 42.69
CA GLY A 877 28.06 14.29 41.39
C GLY A 877 27.92 12.78 41.26
N ARG A 878 27.83 12.08 42.40
CA ARG A 878 27.64 10.63 42.52
C ARG A 878 26.18 10.23 42.61
N TYR A 879 25.28 11.16 42.93
CA TYR A 879 23.88 10.87 43.13
C TYR A 879 23.00 11.92 42.46
N LEU A 880 22.06 11.45 41.66
CA LEU A 880 21.03 12.25 41.02
C LEU A 880 19.73 12.13 41.80
N PHE A 881 19.24 13.26 42.31
CA PHE A 881 17.96 13.37 42.99
C PHE A 881 16.90 13.89 42.01
N VAL A 882 15.77 13.21 41.98
CA VAL A 882 14.71 13.39 40.99
C VAL A 882 13.38 13.52 41.71
N THR A 883 12.66 14.62 41.50
CA THR A 883 11.33 14.74 42.10
C THR A 883 10.28 13.95 41.30
N ASP A 884 9.36 13.32 42.02
CA ASP A 884 8.16 12.66 41.50
C ASP A 884 6.95 13.40 42.09
N PRO A 885 6.50 14.50 41.42
CA PRO A 885 5.63 15.50 42.03
C PRO A 885 4.25 14.99 42.42
N ASP A 886 3.64 14.12 41.63
CA ASP A 886 2.25 13.67 41.83
C ASP A 886 2.12 12.69 43.00
N VAL A 887 3.16 11.89 43.26
CA VAL A 887 3.22 10.95 44.39
C VAL A 887 3.96 11.55 45.59
N ALA A 888 4.43 12.80 45.45
CA ALA A 888 5.07 13.58 46.50
C ALA A 888 6.28 12.87 47.13
N ARG A 889 7.19 12.41 46.27
CA ARG A 889 8.43 11.72 46.70
C ARG A 889 9.64 12.16 45.87
N VAL A 890 10.83 11.86 46.39
CA VAL A 890 12.11 12.05 45.70
C VAL A 890 12.75 10.68 45.46
N LEU A 891 13.21 10.47 44.25
CA LEU A 891 13.91 9.27 43.79
C LEU A 891 15.41 9.59 43.69
N ILE A 892 16.26 8.69 44.15
CA ILE A 892 17.71 8.85 44.13
C ILE A 892 18.32 7.76 43.26
N PHE A 893 19.15 8.18 42.30
CA PHE A 893 19.86 7.32 41.37
C PHE A 893 21.37 7.54 41.46
N ASP A 894 22.14 6.54 41.03
CA ASP A 894 23.49 6.83 40.54
C ASP A 894 23.40 7.57 39.18
N PRO A 895 24.49 8.16 38.66
CA PRO A 895 24.44 8.89 37.39
C PRO A 895 24.19 7.96 36.20
N GLN A 896 24.31 6.64 36.36
CA GLN A 896 24.08 5.63 35.33
C GLN A 896 22.61 5.22 35.22
N GLY A 897 21.77 5.60 36.19
CA GLY A 897 20.33 5.31 36.21
C GLY A 897 19.93 4.15 37.11
N THR A 898 20.84 3.62 37.94
CA THR A 898 20.51 2.59 38.93
C THR A 898 19.76 3.23 40.10
N PRO A 899 18.57 2.72 40.48
CA PRO A 899 17.83 3.24 41.62
C PRO A 899 18.52 2.85 42.93
N LEU A 900 18.73 3.81 43.83
CA LEU A 900 19.44 3.62 45.10
C LEU A 900 18.52 3.74 46.31
N LEU A 901 17.66 4.75 46.31
CA LEU A 901 16.81 5.09 47.45
C LEU A 901 15.60 5.89 46.97
N SER A 902 14.50 5.85 47.72
CA SER A 902 13.40 6.81 47.58
C SER A 902 12.97 7.34 48.95
N PHE A 903 12.45 8.57 49.04
CA PHE A 903 11.87 9.09 50.28
C PHE A 903 10.75 10.09 50.01
N GLY A 904 9.92 10.32 51.02
CA GLY A 904 8.72 11.15 50.89
C GLY A 904 7.47 10.37 50.55
N ARG A 905 6.33 10.94 50.90
CA ARG A 905 5.00 10.43 50.54
C ARG A 905 3.99 11.56 50.52
N LEU A 906 2.92 11.37 49.77
CA LEU A 906 1.78 12.28 49.78
C LEU A 906 1.15 12.33 51.18
N GLY A 907 1.09 13.53 51.75
CA GLY A 907 0.44 13.79 53.05
C GLY A 907 -0.97 14.37 52.90
N GLY A 908 -1.76 14.31 53.97
CA GLY A 908 -2.99 15.09 54.08
C GLY A 908 -2.69 16.47 54.67
N ALA A 909 -3.19 17.54 54.05
CA ALA A 909 -3.05 18.88 54.62
C ALA A 909 -3.83 18.99 55.96
N PRO A 910 -3.27 19.58 57.03
CA PRO A 910 -1.95 20.21 57.11
C PRO A 910 -0.80 19.19 57.23
N TYR A 911 0.30 19.45 56.52
CA TYR A 911 1.44 18.54 56.44
C TYR A 911 2.32 18.60 57.71
N VAL A 912 1.93 17.88 58.77
CA VAL A 912 2.62 17.92 60.07
C VAL A 912 3.93 17.11 60.10
N GLN A 913 4.02 16.05 59.31
CA GLN A 913 5.21 15.18 59.29
C GLN A 913 6.28 15.71 58.34
N LEU A 914 7.54 15.68 58.78
CA LEU A 914 8.72 16.17 58.03
C LEU A 914 9.16 15.26 56.86
N ASN A 915 8.42 14.20 56.60
CA ASN A 915 8.58 13.27 55.48
C ASN A 915 7.29 13.13 54.63
N GLN A 916 6.30 14.01 54.84
CA GLN A 916 5.05 14.07 54.08
C GLN A 916 4.98 15.38 53.31
N PHE A 917 4.68 15.33 52.01
CA PHE A 917 4.68 16.50 51.13
C PHE A 917 3.37 16.62 50.34
N GLY A 918 3.12 17.82 49.81
CA GLY A 918 2.14 18.02 48.73
C GLY A 918 2.81 17.81 47.38
N VAL A 919 2.48 18.64 46.38
CA VAL A 919 3.17 18.63 45.09
C VAL A 919 4.61 19.14 45.28
N LEU A 920 5.60 18.30 44.96
CA LEU A 920 7.01 18.68 45.03
C LEU A 920 7.42 19.59 43.87
N GLY A 921 8.24 20.59 44.18
CA GLY A 921 8.82 21.53 43.23
C GLY A 921 10.32 21.28 43.02
N GLY A 922 11.08 22.36 43.06
CA GLY A 922 12.52 22.39 42.85
C GLY A 922 13.32 21.75 43.98
N ILE A 923 14.54 21.37 43.62
CA ILE A 923 15.48 20.63 44.45
C ILE A 923 16.88 21.19 44.18
N ALA A 924 17.67 21.42 45.23
CA ALA A 924 19.02 22.00 45.12
C ALA A 924 19.91 21.56 46.29
N PHE A 925 21.22 21.51 46.05
CA PHE A 925 22.22 21.24 47.08
C PHE A 925 23.10 22.46 47.32
N ASP A 926 23.56 22.61 48.56
CA ASP A 926 24.70 23.48 48.86
C ASP A 926 26.03 22.70 48.79
N LYS A 927 27.16 23.42 48.93
CA LYS A 927 28.50 22.82 48.89
C LYS A 927 28.78 21.85 50.05
N GLN A 928 28.03 21.95 51.14
CA GLN A 928 28.16 21.08 52.32
C GLN A 928 27.33 19.79 52.18
N GLY A 929 26.58 19.62 51.09
CA GLY A 929 25.75 18.44 50.83
C GLY A 929 24.37 18.49 51.50
N ARG A 930 23.95 19.64 52.04
CA ARG A 930 22.57 19.82 52.53
C ARG A 930 21.64 19.94 51.33
N LEU A 931 20.54 19.20 51.38
CA LEU A 931 19.50 19.21 50.35
C LEU A 931 18.40 20.21 50.73
N PHE A 932 18.06 21.09 49.82
CA PHE A 932 16.88 21.94 49.88
C PHE A 932 15.82 21.43 48.92
N LEU A 933 14.60 21.27 49.42
CA LEU A 933 13.46 20.75 48.69
C LEU A 933 12.27 21.72 48.83
N SER A 934 11.65 22.05 47.70
CA SER A 934 10.44 22.85 47.68
C SER A 934 9.20 21.98 47.74
N ASP A 935 8.37 22.17 48.77
CA ASP A 935 7.03 21.59 48.87
C ASP A 935 6.03 22.63 48.36
N ALA A 936 5.89 22.70 47.04
CA ALA A 936 5.08 23.70 46.36
C ALA A 936 3.60 23.61 46.76
N GLY A 937 3.07 22.39 46.91
CA GLY A 937 1.70 22.16 47.39
C GLY A 937 1.49 22.52 48.86
N GLY A 938 2.54 22.41 49.68
CA GLY A 938 2.55 22.81 51.08
C GLY A 938 2.94 24.26 51.35
N SER A 939 3.28 25.05 50.31
CA SER A 939 3.78 26.42 50.42
C SER A 939 4.94 26.59 51.41
N ARG A 940 5.89 25.65 51.41
CA ARG A 940 7.03 25.64 52.35
C ARG A 940 8.30 25.08 51.72
N LEU A 941 9.41 25.29 52.39
CA LEU A 941 10.72 24.77 52.00
C LEU A 941 11.30 23.90 53.11
N LEU A 942 11.98 22.84 52.71
CA LEU A 942 12.49 21.80 53.59
C LEU A 942 14.01 21.67 53.39
N ARG A 943 14.75 21.52 54.48
CA ARG A 943 16.19 21.25 54.46
C ARG A 943 16.47 19.87 55.05
N PHE A 944 17.32 19.09 54.40
CA PHE A 944 17.79 17.79 54.87
C PHE A 944 19.31 17.83 55.06
N ALA A 945 19.78 17.29 56.17
CA ALA A 945 21.19 17.09 56.42
C ALA A 945 21.75 15.97 55.52
N PRO A 946 23.05 15.98 55.19
CA PRO A 946 23.67 14.92 54.39
C PRO A 946 23.50 13.51 55.00
N ASN A 947 23.51 13.41 56.34
CA ASN A 947 23.32 12.16 57.07
C ASN A 947 21.86 11.69 57.15
N ALA A 948 20.91 12.43 56.57
CA ALA A 948 19.51 12.01 56.52
C ALA A 948 19.27 10.83 55.58
N PHE A 949 20.21 10.53 54.67
CA PHE A 949 20.09 9.47 53.66
C PHE A 949 21.00 8.28 53.98
N PRO A 950 20.49 7.23 54.64
CA PRO A 950 21.30 6.09 55.05
C PRO A 950 21.88 5.34 53.85
N GLY A 951 23.15 4.95 53.95
CA GLY A 951 23.85 4.21 52.89
C GLY A 951 24.41 5.07 51.76
N LEU A 952 24.15 6.39 51.75
CA LEU A 952 24.77 7.34 50.82
C LEU A 952 25.92 8.06 51.52
N ASP A 953 27.07 8.11 50.85
CA ASP A 953 28.25 8.81 51.33
C ASP A 953 28.38 10.15 50.59
N PHE A 954 28.36 11.26 51.31
CA PHE A 954 28.52 12.60 50.74
C PHE A 954 29.93 13.17 50.93
N SER A 955 30.87 12.40 51.51
CA SER A 955 32.25 12.84 51.69
C SER A 955 32.99 12.92 50.35
N ALA A 956 33.73 14.00 50.13
CA ALA A 956 34.42 14.27 48.87
C ALA A 956 35.65 13.34 48.70
N GLY A 957 35.42 12.10 48.29
CA GLY A 957 36.45 11.15 47.85
C GLY A 957 36.63 11.21 46.33
N ALA A 958 37.87 11.42 45.87
CA ALA A 958 38.21 11.52 44.46
C ALA A 958 37.87 10.23 43.68
N LEU A 959 36.96 10.33 42.69
CA LEU A 959 36.90 9.37 41.61
C LEU A 959 38.11 9.63 40.69
N SER A 960 39.07 8.73 40.68
CA SER A 960 40.19 8.77 39.74
C SER A 960 39.66 8.70 38.29
N PRO A 961 40.16 9.55 37.37
CA PRO A 961 39.69 9.55 35.99
C PRO A 961 40.07 8.23 35.33
N ARG A 962 39.09 7.39 34.99
CA ARG A 962 39.32 6.32 34.03
C ARG A 962 39.39 6.96 32.65
N ASN A 963 40.57 6.91 32.04
CA ASN A 963 40.73 7.20 30.63
C ASN A 963 39.75 6.33 29.82
N PHE A 964 38.84 6.98 29.10
CA PHE A 964 38.03 6.32 28.09
C PHE A 964 38.88 6.13 26.84
N ASP A 965 39.29 4.88 26.60
CA ASP A 965 39.73 4.41 25.30
C ASP A 965 38.47 4.05 24.49
N PHE A 966 38.26 4.73 23.37
CA PHE A 966 37.16 4.47 22.43
C PHE A 966 37.52 3.36 21.41
N SER A 967 38.35 2.40 21.80
CA SER A 967 38.48 1.14 21.08
C SER A 967 37.62 0.07 21.75
N ALA A 968 36.52 -0.30 21.08
CA ALA A 968 35.66 -1.39 21.50
C ALA A 968 36.48 -2.69 21.59
N PRO A 969 36.50 -3.41 22.74
CA PRO A 969 36.85 -4.81 22.73
C PRO A 969 35.63 -5.60 22.30
N THR A 970 35.72 -6.25 21.15
CA THR A 970 34.96 -7.46 20.84
C THR A 970 35.06 -8.42 22.03
N GLN A 971 33.99 -8.55 22.82
CA GLN A 971 33.83 -9.71 23.68
C GLN A 971 33.19 -10.83 22.91
N GLU A 972 33.97 -11.91 22.77
CA GLU A 972 33.54 -13.25 22.41
C GLU A 972 32.34 -13.66 23.26
N VAL A 973 31.23 -13.97 22.59
CA VAL A 973 30.12 -14.69 23.20
C VAL A 973 30.58 -16.13 23.40
N ALA A 974 30.69 -16.53 24.67
CA ALA A 974 30.91 -17.92 25.06
C ALA A 974 29.82 -18.81 24.45
N THR A 975 30.22 -19.72 23.57
CA THR A 975 29.40 -20.81 23.05
C THR A 975 29.12 -21.80 24.17
N THR A 976 27.92 -21.75 24.74
CA THR A 976 27.35 -22.88 25.47
C THR A 976 26.50 -23.68 24.48
N GLU A 977 26.95 -24.89 24.15
CA GLU A 977 26.19 -25.87 23.37
C GLU A 977 24.86 -26.19 24.08
N PRO A 978 23.71 -26.16 23.39
CA PRO A 978 22.53 -26.83 23.89
C PRO A 978 22.64 -28.32 23.55
N THR A 979 22.74 -29.13 24.60
CA THR A 979 22.56 -30.58 24.53
C THR A 979 21.20 -30.90 23.92
N ALA A 980 21.20 -31.82 22.96
CA ALA A 980 20.02 -32.27 22.25
C ALA A 980 19.11 -33.09 23.18
N GLU A 981 18.04 -32.48 23.69
CA GLU A 981 16.86 -33.21 24.15
C GLU A 981 15.75 -33.16 23.10
N ARG A 982 15.38 -34.35 22.68
CA ARG A 982 14.47 -34.67 21.59
C ARG A 982 13.03 -34.66 22.12
N THR A 983 12.37 -33.51 22.10
CA THR A 983 10.92 -33.43 22.35
C THR A 983 10.14 -33.41 21.04
N GLN A 984 9.23 -34.37 20.92
CA GLN A 984 8.35 -34.61 19.78
C GLN A 984 7.40 -33.44 19.52
N GLU A 985 7.30 -33.01 18.26
CA GLU A 985 6.27 -32.10 17.75
C GLU A 985 4.87 -32.72 17.88
N PRO A 986 3.84 -32.00 18.36
CA PRO A 986 2.47 -32.29 18.03
C PRO A 986 2.09 -31.53 16.75
N THR A 987 1.90 -32.28 15.67
CA THR A 987 1.21 -31.85 14.45
C THR A 987 -0.23 -31.43 14.77
N ALA A 988 -0.52 -30.13 14.72
CA ALA A 988 -1.89 -29.63 14.64
C ALA A 988 -2.22 -29.35 13.16
N ARG A 989 -2.97 -30.27 12.56
CA ARG A 989 -3.66 -30.06 11.28
C ARG A 989 -4.79 -29.06 11.51
N TYR A 990 -4.75 -27.92 10.82
CA TYR A 990 -5.95 -27.12 10.57
C TYR A 990 -6.63 -27.68 9.31
N PHE A 991 -7.88 -28.09 9.47
CA PHE A 991 -8.83 -28.33 8.37
C PHE A 991 -9.60 -27.06 8.07
#